data_AF-A0A9D9XVV1-F1
#
_entry.id   AF-A0A9D9XVV1-F1
#
_cell.length_a   1.000
_cell.length_b   1.000
_cell.length_c   1.000
_cell.angle_alpha   90.00
_cell.angle_beta   90.00
_cell.angle_gamma   90.00
#
_symmetry.space_group_name_H-M   'P 1'
#
loop_
_entity.id
_entity.type
_entity.pdbx_description
1 polymer ?
#
loop_
_entity_poly.entity_id
_entity_poly.type
_entity_poly.pdbx_seq_one_letter_code
_entity_poly.pdbx_strand_id
1 'polypeptide(L)'
;MLKLSFGLDFADLHQRDGLARLDEQFLHFIAASDTALRDALLAARAAPEALAPKAESELLIALAPQLEDFVAQLFGIEAEARALAEQHHELAPVFSVKRLFVQRQALAKFKPEDVVDLDAEATEQALLGEPFSELAFARRVTAWQEDESANAGQLELAARYAAWAAGTEAGRARHRDGVLFKAPAKLDYQNLVPLITRETLGFPRHSIDHLRRREGFALTDHGTDLAGALDEANYCIWCHNQGKDSCSRGLREKAPRGADPASAPFRKSPFGVTLAGCPLEEKISEFHLVKTQGQPIAALAMIVVDNPMAAATGHRICNDCMKSCIYQKQQPVDIPQAETRTLKDVLELPWGFEIYALLTRWNPLNLRRPLPLADTGRKVLVVGLGPAGFTLAHHLMNDGHTVVGIDGLKIEPLAPELAGVDHGQRVAFAPVRDVRALMEPLDARVMAGFGGVAEYGITVRWDKNFLKLIRLLVERRSAFAMFGGVRFGGTLTPDDAWRMGFDHIALCVGAGGPTVLDIPNGLARGVRAASDFLMALQLTGAAKADSIANMQLRLPVVVIGGGLTAIDTATESLAYYVVQVGKFLHRYEALAHEIGEDAIRDPWDDYEREIAEEFLAHARAIRQERRQAEAAGREPRIAEMLRHWGGVTIAYRRRLIDSPSYTLNHEEVEKALEEGIWFAEGMTPVGVDVDHYGAARGIRLKNAGTGTEHWFPARTVFVAAGTQPNTVLAREHPEGFTLEGKYFSAIDATGQPVAPEYGAAKPSQPQVLLSRNDDGRFMSYFGDVHPSYFGNVVKAMASAKQGYPVVSRVLAQRTPASEATREHFFGELAAQLLATVHTVERLTPTIVEVTLHAPLAARKFQPGQFYRLQNFETLAPLVNGTRLQMEGLAMTGAWVDPERGLVSVIALEMGGSSSLCAMLQPGEPVILMGPTGAPTHITGNETVVLCGGGLGNAVLFSIGAAFRAAGSKVLYFAGYKKVQDRYKVAEIENAADEIIWCCDEEPGFTPGRPQDRSFVGNIVQAMDAYAEGLLGECTIRLDDADRLIAIGSDRMMAGVARARHEVLKEHLKPHHFAIGSINSPMQCMMKEICAQCLQPHRDPVTGETSYVFSCFNQDQPLDCVDWKVLNERLKQNSLVEKLTAQWLRQRIEELKTERPFA
;
A
#
# COMPACT_ATOMS: atom_id res chain seq x y z
N MET A 1 -17.82 -31.01 4.87
CA MET A 1 -18.60 -30.39 3.78
C MET A 1 -19.70 -29.57 4.43
N LEU A 2 -19.83 -28.29 4.08
CA LEU A 2 -20.89 -27.40 4.58
C LEU A 2 -22.25 -27.97 4.15
N LYS A 3 -23.16 -28.16 5.11
CA LYS A 3 -24.56 -28.53 4.84
C LYS A 3 -25.40 -27.31 5.21
N LEU A 4 -26.13 -26.76 4.26
CA LEU A 4 -27.04 -25.66 4.51
C LEU A 4 -28.45 -26.18 4.76
N SER A 5 -29.22 -25.44 5.54
CA SER A 5 -30.65 -25.68 5.71
C SER A 5 -31.44 -25.26 4.45
N PHE A 6 -32.77 -25.43 4.48
CA PHE A 6 -33.69 -24.98 3.43
C PHE A 6 -33.47 -25.58 2.03
N GLY A 7 -32.77 -26.72 1.93
CA GLY A 7 -32.54 -27.42 0.66
C GLY A 7 -31.64 -26.65 -0.30
N LEU A 8 -30.71 -25.86 0.24
CA LEU A 8 -29.70 -25.10 -0.50
C LEU A 8 -28.35 -25.81 -0.42
N ASP A 9 -27.55 -25.65 -1.46
CA ASP A 9 -26.15 -26.09 -1.48
C ASP A 9 -25.20 -24.88 -1.45
N PHE A 10 -23.92 -25.11 -1.12
CA PHE A 10 -22.94 -24.02 -1.05
C PHE A 10 -22.84 -23.21 -2.36
N ALA A 11 -22.99 -23.87 -3.51
CA ALA A 11 -23.00 -23.20 -4.82
C ALA A 11 -24.16 -22.20 -4.98
N ASP A 12 -25.32 -22.46 -4.35
CA ASP A 12 -26.48 -21.56 -4.39
C ASP A 12 -26.14 -20.18 -3.78
N LEU A 13 -25.21 -20.12 -2.82
CA LEU A 13 -24.77 -18.86 -2.17
C LEU A 13 -23.89 -17.97 -3.07
N HIS A 14 -23.49 -18.48 -4.24
CA HIS A 14 -22.63 -17.80 -5.21
C HIS A 14 -23.33 -17.56 -6.56
N GLN A 15 -24.46 -18.23 -6.81
CA GLN A 15 -25.25 -18.08 -8.03
C GLN A 15 -26.48 -17.22 -7.76
N ARG A 16 -26.81 -16.33 -8.71
CA ARG A 16 -27.95 -15.42 -8.56
C ARG A 16 -29.27 -16.16 -8.30
N ASP A 17 -29.54 -17.23 -9.03
CA ASP A 17 -30.79 -17.98 -8.90
C ASP A 17 -30.87 -18.70 -7.55
N GLY A 18 -29.72 -19.17 -7.03
CA GLY A 18 -29.61 -19.68 -5.66
C GLY A 18 -29.89 -18.61 -4.61
N LEU A 19 -29.36 -17.39 -4.78
CA LEU A 19 -29.65 -16.25 -3.89
C LEU A 19 -31.12 -15.81 -3.96
N ALA A 20 -31.77 -15.89 -5.12
CA ALA A 20 -33.20 -15.62 -5.24
C ALA A 20 -34.04 -16.66 -4.49
N ARG A 21 -33.69 -17.95 -4.61
CA ARG A 21 -34.31 -19.02 -3.80
C ARG A 21 -34.09 -18.79 -2.30
N LEU A 22 -32.89 -18.37 -1.89
CA LEU A 22 -32.59 -18.03 -0.50
C LEU A 22 -33.47 -16.88 0.02
N ASP A 23 -33.62 -15.82 -0.77
CA ASP A 23 -34.46 -14.67 -0.41
C ASP A 23 -35.94 -15.07 -0.27
N GLU A 24 -36.46 -15.95 -1.14
CA GLU A 24 -37.80 -16.52 -1.00
C GLU A 24 -37.95 -17.32 0.30
N GLN A 25 -36.94 -18.13 0.67
CA GLN A 25 -36.95 -18.86 1.94
C GLN A 25 -36.95 -17.91 3.15
N PHE A 26 -36.21 -16.80 3.08
CA PHE A 26 -36.24 -15.78 4.12
C PHE A 26 -37.61 -15.10 4.25
N LEU A 27 -38.27 -14.79 3.14
CA LEU A 27 -39.62 -14.24 3.14
C LEU A 27 -40.64 -15.21 3.73
N HIS A 28 -40.52 -16.52 3.43
CA HIS A 28 -41.34 -17.56 4.05
C HIS A 28 -41.04 -17.71 5.55
N PHE A 29 -39.77 -17.60 5.95
CA PHE A 29 -39.36 -17.65 7.35
C PHE A 29 -40.01 -16.52 8.16
N ILE A 30 -39.96 -15.27 7.66
CA ILE A 30 -40.65 -14.14 8.30
C ILE A 30 -42.17 -14.36 8.29
N ALA A 31 -42.75 -14.85 7.20
CA ALA A 31 -44.19 -15.07 7.11
C ALA A 31 -44.74 -16.00 8.21
N ALA A 32 -43.92 -16.98 8.63
CA ALA A 32 -44.28 -17.96 9.63
C ALA A 32 -44.36 -17.37 11.05
N SER A 33 -43.62 -16.29 11.33
CA SER A 33 -43.58 -15.62 12.64
C SER A 33 -44.36 -14.29 12.64
N ASP A 34 -44.23 -13.48 11.60
CA ASP A 34 -44.82 -12.15 11.45
C ASP A 34 -45.13 -11.81 9.98
N THR A 35 -46.35 -12.13 9.56
CA THR A 35 -46.83 -11.83 8.20
C THR A 35 -46.85 -10.32 7.90
N ALA A 36 -47.11 -9.47 8.89
CA ALA A 36 -47.17 -8.02 8.69
C ALA A 36 -45.78 -7.44 8.42
N LEU A 37 -44.75 -7.91 9.13
CA LEU A 37 -43.36 -7.52 8.90
C LEU A 37 -42.86 -7.93 7.50
N ARG A 38 -43.23 -9.14 7.03
CA ARG A 38 -42.94 -9.56 5.64
C ARG A 38 -43.58 -8.60 4.63
N ASP A 39 -44.85 -8.27 4.82
CA ASP A 39 -45.57 -7.39 3.89
C ASP A 39 -44.99 -5.98 3.89
N ALA A 40 -44.56 -5.48 5.05
CA ALA A 40 -43.83 -4.21 5.16
C ALA A 40 -42.49 -4.25 4.41
N LEU A 41 -41.71 -5.34 4.52
CA LEU A 41 -40.46 -5.52 3.77
C LEU A 41 -40.72 -5.54 2.25
N LEU A 42 -41.74 -6.27 1.78
CA LEU A 42 -42.08 -6.32 0.36
C LEU A 42 -42.53 -4.95 -0.18
N ALA A 43 -43.37 -4.23 0.56
CA ALA A 43 -43.78 -2.88 0.22
C ALA A 43 -42.58 -1.92 0.17
N ALA A 44 -41.66 -2.04 1.13
CA ALA A 44 -40.47 -1.21 1.20
C ALA A 44 -39.48 -1.50 0.06
N ARG A 45 -39.33 -2.76 -0.35
CA ARG A 45 -38.50 -3.12 -1.53
C ARG A 45 -39.11 -2.66 -2.84
N ALA A 46 -40.45 -2.61 -2.95
CA ALA A 46 -41.13 -2.14 -4.15
C ALA A 46 -40.99 -0.61 -4.33
N ALA A 47 -40.94 0.15 -3.24
CA ALA A 47 -40.82 1.62 -3.25
C ALA A 47 -39.92 2.15 -2.12
N PRO A 48 -38.59 1.86 -2.15
CA PRO A 48 -37.70 2.22 -1.04
C PRO A 48 -37.59 3.74 -0.83
N GLU A 49 -37.64 4.52 -1.90
CA GLU A 49 -37.59 5.99 -1.83
C GLU A 49 -38.85 6.64 -1.24
N ALA A 50 -39.94 5.87 -1.07
CA ALA A 50 -41.14 6.35 -0.40
C ALA A 50 -41.05 6.25 1.13
N LEU A 51 -40.10 5.49 1.69
CA LEU A 51 -39.90 5.40 3.13
C LEU A 51 -39.17 6.64 3.66
N ALA A 52 -39.75 7.26 4.68
CA ALA A 52 -39.04 8.26 5.46
C ALA A 52 -37.83 7.61 6.16
N PRO A 53 -36.69 8.30 6.29
CA PRO A 53 -35.48 7.75 6.92
C PRO A 53 -35.68 7.03 8.25
N LYS A 54 -36.49 7.60 9.14
CA LYS A 54 -36.77 7.00 10.45
C LYS A 54 -37.57 5.69 10.32
N ALA A 55 -38.54 5.65 9.41
CA ALA A 55 -39.34 4.45 9.15
C ALA A 55 -38.48 3.35 8.49
N GLU A 56 -37.51 3.73 7.64
CA GLU A 56 -36.51 2.78 7.12
C GLU A 56 -35.71 2.18 8.29
N SER A 57 -35.12 3.00 9.16
CA SER A 57 -34.37 2.50 10.34
C SER A 57 -35.21 1.58 11.22
N GLU A 58 -36.45 1.97 11.55
CA GLU A 58 -37.38 1.16 12.36
C GLU A 58 -37.68 -0.20 11.72
N LEU A 59 -37.92 -0.23 10.41
CA LEU A 59 -38.15 -1.48 9.68
C LEU A 59 -36.90 -2.38 9.68
N LEU A 60 -35.72 -1.83 9.43
CA LEU A 60 -34.48 -2.61 9.42
C LEU A 60 -34.15 -3.19 10.81
N ILE A 61 -34.39 -2.41 11.88
CA ILE A 61 -34.23 -2.89 13.25
C ILE A 61 -35.25 -3.98 13.57
N ALA A 62 -36.50 -3.85 13.12
CA ALA A 62 -37.52 -4.89 13.30
C ALA A 62 -37.21 -6.20 12.57
N LEU A 63 -36.50 -6.12 11.43
CA LEU A 63 -36.04 -7.29 10.66
C LEU A 63 -34.79 -7.96 11.26
N ALA A 64 -34.02 -7.25 12.09
CA ALA A 64 -32.74 -7.74 12.61
C ALA A 64 -32.84 -9.08 13.35
N PRO A 65 -33.80 -9.31 14.29
CA PRO A 65 -33.94 -10.62 14.95
C PRO A 65 -34.28 -11.75 13.96
N GLN A 66 -35.13 -11.47 12.95
CA GLN A 66 -35.50 -12.47 11.95
C GLN A 66 -34.31 -12.87 11.08
N LEU A 67 -33.45 -11.90 10.74
CA LEU A 67 -32.23 -12.17 9.99
C LEU A 67 -31.20 -12.96 10.82
N GLU A 68 -31.00 -12.59 12.08
CA GLU A 68 -30.10 -13.29 13.01
C GLU A 68 -30.44 -14.78 13.06
N ASP A 69 -31.71 -15.10 13.38
CA ASP A 69 -32.19 -16.48 13.52
C ASP A 69 -32.13 -17.24 12.19
N PHE A 70 -32.53 -16.61 11.09
CA PHE A 70 -32.53 -17.24 9.77
C PHE A 70 -31.11 -17.60 9.30
N VAL A 71 -30.14 -16.69 9.44
CA VAL A 71 -28.75 -16.98 9.05
C VAL A 71 -28.16 -18.06 9.96
N ALA A 72 -28.43 -18.01 11.26
CA ALA A 72 -27.96 -19.03 12.18
C ALA A 72 -28.50 -20.43 11.79
N GLN A 73 -29.79 -20.52 11.44
CA GLN A 73 -30.39 -21.76 10.96
C GLN A 73 -29.87 -22.18 9.58
N LEU A 74 -29.65 -21.24 8.66
CA LEU A 74 -29.12 -21.51 7.33
C LEU A 74 -27.78 -22.25 7.39
N PHE A 75 -26.88 -21.81 8.27
CA PHE A 75 -25.55 -22.38 8.44
C PHE A 75 -25.46 -23.50 9.50
N GLY A 76 -26.56 -23.76 10.23
CA GLY A 76 -26.62 -24.77 11.29
C GLY A 76 -25.73 -24.42 12.49
N ILE A 77 -25.74 -23.15 12.90
CA ILE A 77 -24.92 -22.58 13.99
C ILE A 77 -25.76 -21.93 15.09
N GLU A 78 -27.02 -22.35 15.25
CA GLU A 78 -27.97 -21.76 16.19
C GLU A 78 -27.47 -21.77 17.64
N ALA A 79 -26.71 -22.81 18.02
CA ALA A 79 -26.13 -22.92 19.35
C ALA A 79 -25.02 -21.90 19.57
N GLU A 80 -24.12 -21.74 18.60
CA GLU A 80 -23.01 -20.78 18.65
C GLU A 80 -23.50 -19.33 18.59
N ALA A 81 -24.48 -19.04 17.73
CA ALA A 81 -25.11 -17.71 17.64
C ALA A 81 -25.81 -17.36 18.96
N ARG A 82 -26.57 -18.30 19.55
CA ARG A 82 -27.21 -18.11 20.86
C ARG A 82 -26.19 -17.90 21.98
N ALA A 83 -25.10 -18.68 22.00
CA ALA A 83 -24.04 -18.51 23.00
C ALA A 83 -23.41 -17.11 22.92
N LEU A 84 -23.18 -16.59 21.72
CA LEU A 84 -22.67 -15.23 21.52
C LEU A 84 -23.70 -14.17 21.97
N ALA A 85 -24.98 -14.35 21.67
CA ALA A 85 -26.06 -13.48 22.17
C ALA A 85 -26.15 -13.48 23.71
N GLU A 86 -26.02 -14.66 24.33
CA GLU A 86 -25.98 -14.82 25.79
C GLU A 86 -24.78 -14.07 26.41
N GLN A 87 -23.60 -14.11 25.80
CA GLN A 87 -22.44 -13.32 26.24
C GLN A 87 -22.70 -11.81 26.19
N HIS A 88 -23.44 -11.32 25.18
CA HIS A 88 -23.83 -9.91 25.11
C HIS A 88 -24.75 -9.54 26.28
N HIS A 89 -25.77 -10.36 26.54
CA HIS A 89 -26.74 -10.12 27.63
C HIS A 89 -26.12 -10.27 29.01
N GLU A 90 -25.16 -11.18 29.18
CA GLU A 90 -24.43 -11.37 30.44
C GLU A 90 -23.74 -10.08 30.89
N LEU A 91 -23.21 -9.28 29.95
CA LEU A 91 -22.52 -8.02 30.23
C LEU A 91 -23.47 -6.82 30.46
N ALA A 92 -24.77 -6.96 30.20
CA ALA A 92 -25.74 -5.85 30.31
C ALA A 92 -25.70 -5.11 31.67
N PRO A 93 -25.56 -5.78 32.83
CA PRO A 93 -25.44 -5.10 34.12
C PRO A 93 -24.25 -4.14 34.18
N VAL A 94 -23.12 -4.47 33.54
CA VAL A 94 -21.90 -3.63 33.55
C VAL A 94 -22.20 -2.25 32.99
N PHE A 95 -22.81 -2.18 31.81
CA PHE A 95 -23.09 -0.90 31.15
C PHE A 95 -24.21 -0.11 31.85
N SER A 96 -25.22 -0.81 32.38
CA SER A 96 -26.29 -0.19 33.17
C SER A 96 -25.73 0.45 34.44
N VAL A 97 -24.93 -0.29 35.22
CA VAL A 97 -24.29 0.20 36.46
C VAL A 97 -23.28 1.30 36.15
N LYS A 98 -22.46 1.17 35.10
CA LYS A 98 -21.55 2.23 34.64
C LYS A 98 -22.28 3.56 34.48
N ARG A 99 -23.38 3.55 33.74
CA ARG A 99 -24.12 4.78 33.39
C ARG A 99 -24.96 5.30 34.55
N LEU A 100 -25.75 4.45 35.18
CA LEU A 100 -26.77 4.85 36.16
C LEU A 100 -26.22 4.98 37.57
N PHE A 101 -25.24 4.17 37.95
CA PHE A 101 -24.66 4.16 39.29
C PHE A 101 -23.30 4.85 39.34
N VAL A 102 -22.30 4.38 38.58
CA VAL A 102 -20.93 4.94 38.65
C VAL A 102 -20.90 6.41 38.21
N GLN A 103 -21.38 6.69 36.99
CA GLN A 103 -21.30 8.05 36.43
C GLN A 103 -22.29 9.04 37.05
N ARG A 104 -23.53 8.62 37.28
CA ARG A 104 -24.61 9.52 37.72
C ARG A 104 -24.77 9.63 39.24
N GLN A 105 -24.33 8.64 40.00
CA GLN A 105 -24.45 8.64 41.47
C GLN A 105 -23.08 8.74 42.14
N ALA A 106 -22.19 7.77 41.92
CA ALA A 106 -20.92 7.68 42.63
C ALA A 106 -20.00 8.88 42.35
N LEU A 107 -19.71 9.16 41.08
CA LEU A 107 -18.86 10.28 40.66
C LEU A 107 -19.50 11.66 40.90
N ALA A 108 -20.82 11.72 41.08
CA ALA A 108 -21.52 12.94 41.46
C ALA A 108 -21.47 13.20 42.97
N LYS A 109 -21.43 12.14 43.79
CA LYS A 109 -21.49 12.20 45.26
C LYS A 109 -20.10 12.32 45.91
N PHE A 110 -19.11 11.60 45.40
CA PHE A 110 -17.76 11.53 46.00
C PHE A 110 -16.71 12.05 45.03
N LYS A 111 -15.80 12.88 45.54
CA LYS A 111 -14.63 13.35 44.80
C LYS A 111 -13.43 12.43 45.05
N PRO A 112 -12.42 12.39 44.15
CA PRO A 112 -11.23 11.57 44.35
C PRO A 112 -10.53 11.79 45.70
N GLU A 113 -10.48 13.04 46.17
CA GLU A 113 -9.93 13.39 47.49
C GLU A 113 -10.68 12.79 48.68
N ASP A 114 -11.98 12.51 48.54
CA ASP A 114 -12.82 11.96 49.63
C ASP A 114 -12.59 10.45 49.83
N VAL A 115 -11.96 9.79 48.86
CA VAL A 115 -11.85 8.33 48.80
C VAL A 115 -10.42 7.85 48.55
N VAL A 116 -9.42 8.73 48.48
CA VAL A 116 -8.03 8.36 48.17
C VAL A 116 -7.43 7.34 49.15
N ASP A 117 -7.78 7.45 50.44
CA ASP A 117 -7.33 6.56 51.51
C ASP A 117 -8.22 5.32 51.70
N LEU A 118 -9.11 5.03 50.74
CA LEU A 118 -9.98 3.86 50.80
C LEU A 118 -9.15 2.57 50.67
N ASP A 119 -9.33 1.66 51.63
CA ASP A 119 -8.77 0.31 51.56
C ASP A 119 -9.54 -0.51 50.53
N ALA A 120 -8.99 -0.60 49.31
CA ALA A 120 -9.63 -1.24 48.18
C ALA A 120 -9.84 -2.74 48.41
N GLU A 121 -8.87 -3.44 48.99
CA GLU A 121 -8.95 -4.90 49.19
C GLU A 121 -10.00 -5.26 50.25
N ALA A 122 -10.00 -4.55 51.38
CA ALA A 122 -11.01 -4.76 52.41
C ALA A 122 -12.42 -4.40 51.90
N THR A 123 -12.53 -3.35 51.10
CA THR A 123 -13.80 -2.91 50.51
C THR A 123 -14.31 -3.91 49.47
N GLU A 124 -13.46 -4.41 48.59
CA GLU A 124 -13.81 -5.46 47.61
C GLU A 124 -14.33 -6.72 48.31
N GLN A 125 -13.60 -7.17 49.34
CA GLN A 125 -13.99 -8.34 50.12
C GLN A 125 -15.34 -8.14 50.82
N ALA A 126 -15.59 -6.96 51.38
CA ALA A 126 -16.86 -6.63 52.03
C ALA A 126 -18.04 -6.53 51.05
N LEU A 127 -17.80 -6.08 49.81
CA LEU A 127 -18.83 -5.92 48.79
C LEU A 127 -19.21 -7.23 48.10
N LEU A 128 -18.23 -8.06 47.76
CA LEU A 128 -18.43 -9.22 46.89
C LEU A 128 -18.35 -10.56 47.61
N GLY A 129 -17.44 -10.70 48.59
CA GLY A 129 -17.16 -11.99 49.23
C GLY A 129 -16.51 -13.04 48.31
N GLU A 130 -16.15 -12.65 47.08
CA GLU A 130 -15.48 -13.45 46.04
C GLU A 130 -14.44 -12.58 45.30
N PRO A 131 -13.53 -13.16 44.49
CA PRO A 131 -12.58 -12.37 43.70
C PRO A 131 -13.29 -11.33 42.81
N PHE A 132 -12.74 -10.12 42.77
CA PHE A 132 -13.35 -9.01 42.05
C PHE A 132 -13.43 -9.29 40.54
N SER A 133 -14.61 -9.08 39.97
CA SER A 133 -14.80 -8.82 38.54
C SER A 133 -15.80 -7.68 38.37
N GLU A 134 -15.67 -6.91 37.29
CA GLU A 134 -16.62 -5.82 37.00
C GLU A 134 -18.05 -6.34 36.87
N LEU A 135 -18.23 -7.55 36.33
CA LEU A 135 -19.53 -8.19 36.21
C LEU A 135 -20.10 -8.59 37.57
N ALA A 136 -19.31 -9.18 38.48
CA ALA A 136 -19.75 -9.51 39.83
C ALA A 136 -20.19 -8.25 40.58
N PHE A 137 -19.38 -7.18 40.51
CA PHE A 137 -19.73 -5.88 41.09
C PHE A 137 -21.02 -5.32 40.49
N ALA A 138 -21.15 -5.33 39.18
CA ALA A 138 -22.34 -4.79 38.51
C ALA A 138 -23.60 -5.60 38.86
N ARG A 139 -23.54 -6.92 38.92
CA ARG A 139 -24.66 -7.78 39.35
C ARG A 139 -25.06 -7.48 40.80
N ARG A 140 -24.08 -7.32 41.69
CA ARG A 140 -24.35 -7.05 43.11
C ARG A 140 -25.00 -5.69 43.31
N VAL A 141 -24.49 -4.65 42.65
CA VAL A 141 -25.10 -3.32 42.66
C VAL A 141 -26.51 -3.35 42.08
N THR A 142 -26.71 -4.02 40.95
CA THR A 142 -28.03 -4.16 40.33
C THR A 142 -29.03 -4.80 41.32
N ALA A 143 -28.65 -5.90 41.98
CA ALA A 143 -29.49 -6.56 42.98
C ALA A 143 -29.79 -5.66 44.20
N TRP A 144 -28.82 -4.88 44.67
CA TRP A 144 -29.05 -3.94 45.77
C TRP A 144 -29.95 -2.77 45.39
N GLN A 145 -29.95 -2.35 44.12
CA GLN A 145 -30.82 -1.29 43.61
C GLN A 145 -32.30 -1.71 43.52
N GLU A 146 -32.61 -3.01 43.59
CA GLU A 146 -34.00 -3.51 43.66
C GLU A 146 -34.70 -3.13 44.98
N ASP A 147 -33.94 -2.98 46.07
CA ASP A 147 -34.39 -2.43 47.36
C ASP A 147 -33.31 -1.52 47.96
N GLU A 148 -33.26 -0.29 47.44
CA GLU A 148 -32.28 0.72 47.88
C GLU A 148 -32.37 1.04 49.38
N SER A 149 -33.57 0.91 49.98
CA SER A 149 -33.80 1.23 51.39
C SER A 149 -33.14 0.22 52.33
N ALA A 150 -33.24 -1.07 52.01
CA ALA A 150 -32.63 -2.15 52.78
C ALA A 150 -31.12 -2.24 52.57
N ASN A 151 -30.61 -1.76 51.42
CA ASN A 151 -29.21 -1.89 51.01
C ASN A 151 -28.43 -0.58 50.98
N ALA A 152 -28.92 0.47 51.66
CA ALA A 152 -28.34 1.81 51.60
C ALA A 152 -26.84 1.84 51.99
N GLY A 153 -26.45 1.04 53.00
CA GLY A 153 -25.04 0.96 53.43
C GLY A 153 -24.14 0.30 52.39
N GLN A 154 -24.60 -0.77 51.75
CA GLN A 154 -23.87 -1.48 50.68
C GLN A 154 -23.74 -0.60 49.44
N LEU A 155 -24.82 0.10 49.04
CA LEU A 155 -24.81 1.03 47.91
C LEU A 155 -23.87 2.21 48.17
N GLU A 156 -23.83 2.75 49.39
CA GLU A 156 -22.89 3.81 49.75
C GLU A 156 -21.43 3.32 49.69
N LEU A 157 -21.14 2.14 50.23
CA LEU A 157 -19.80 1.55 50.16
C LEU A 157 -19.38 1.28 48.70
N ALA A 158 -20.28 0.75 47.88
CA ALA A 158 -20.05 0.52 46.46
C ALA A 158 -19.82 1.83 45.70
N ALA A 159 -20.54 2.90 46.05
CA ALA A 159 -20.35 4.21 45.43
C ALA A 159 -18.99 4.83 45.80
N ARG A 160 -18.52 4.66 47.05
CA ARG A 160 -17.16 5.09 47.45
C ARG A 160 -16.08 4.31 46.71
N TYR A 161 -16.24 2.99 46.60
CA TYR A 161 -15.33 2.15 45.82
C TYR A 161 -15.30 2.54 44.34
N ALA A 162 -16.47 2.74 43.73
CA ALA A 162 -16.57 3.15 42.32
C ALA A 162 -15.93 4.53 42.08
N ALA A 163 -16.13 5.49 42.99
CA ALA A 163 -15.47 6.79 42.92
C ALA A 163 -13.96 6.69 43.09
N TRP A 164 -13.47 5.81 43.97
CA TRP A 164 -12.04 5.52 44.12
C TRP A 164 -11.46 4.92 42.84
N ALA A 165 -12.10 3.86 42.32
CA ALA A 165 -11.69 3.14 41.12
C ALA A 165 -11.63 4.06 39.89
N ALA A 166 -12.62 4.92 39.69
CA ALA A 166 -12.69 5.82 38.54
C ALA A 166 -11.88 7.13 38.73
N GLY A 167 -11.73 7.59 39.97
CA GLY A 167 -11.26 8.94 40.30
C GLY A 167 -9.79 9.03 40.69
N THR A 168 -9.22 8.00 41.30
CA THR A 168 -7.85 8.03 41.85
C THR A 168 -6.83 7.38 40.92
N GLU A 169 -5.55 7.72 41.06
CA GLU A 169 -4.46 7.11 40.27
C GLU A 169 -4.35 5.60 40.55
N ALA A 170 -4.38 5.21 41.82
CA ALA A 170 -4.34 3.80 42.23
C ALA A 170 -5.54 3.01 41.70
N GLY A 171 -6.75 3.58 41.80
CA GLY A 171 -7.97 2.97 41.27
C GLY A 171 -7.93 2.79 39.75
N ARG A 172 -7.53 3.82 39.01
CA ARG A 172 -7.38 3.77 37.55
C ARG A 172 -6.31 2.79 37.09
N ALA A 173 -5.22 2.66 37.86
CA ALA A 173 -4.20 1.67 37.60
C ALA A 173 -4.72 0.24 37.82
N ARG A 174 -5.48 0.01 38.89
CA ARG A 174 -6.06 -1.30 39.22
C ARG A 174 -7.12 -1.76 38.21
N HIS A 175 -7.96 -0.83 37.73
CA HIS A 175 -9.05 -1.10 36.79
C HIS A 175 -8.75 -0.64 35.36
N ARG A 176 -7.46 -0.61 34.99
CA ARG A 176 -7.02 -0.13 33.68
C ARG A 176 -7.64 -0.91 32.52
N ASP A 177 -7.84 -2.21 32.69
CA ASP A 177 -8.28 -3.10 31.61
C ASP A 177 -9.81 -3.21 31.50
N GLY A 178 -10.54 -2.85 32.56
CA GLY A 178 -12.01 -2.89 32.60
C GLY A 178 -12.68 -1.70 31.93
N VAL A 179 -14.01 -1.70 31.86
CA VAL A 179 -14.82 -0.62 31.26
C VAL A 179 -15.72 0.09 32.28
N LEU A 180 -16.11 -0.61 33.35
CA LEU A 180 -17.12 -0.15 34.33
C LEU A 180 -16.75 1.18 35.00
N PHE A 181 -15.48 1.33 35.38
CA PHE A 181 -14.99 2.51 36.11
C PHE A 181 -14.31 3.54 35.20
N LYS A 182 -14.45 3.43 33.87
CA LYS A 182 -13.95 4.42 32.93
C LYS A 182 -15.04 5.45 32.60
N ALA A 183 -14.69 6.72 32.65
CA ALA A 183 -15.55 7.80 32.17
C ALA A 183 -14.92 8.48 30.95
N PRO A 184 -15.72 8.88 29.94
CA PRO A 184 -15.22 9.65 28.81
C PRO A 184 -14.50 10.93 29.28
N ALA A 185 -13.24 11.09 28.87
CA ALA A 185 -12.45 12.27 29.21
C ALA A 185 -12.99 13.53 28.52
N LYS A 186 -12.81 14.70 29.15
CA LYS A 186 -13.05 15.98 28.47
C LYS A 186 -11.99 16.19 27.39
N LEU A 187 -12.39 16.78 26.26
CA LEU A 187 -11.45 17.10 25.20
C LEU A 187 -10.81 18.46 25.44
N ASP A 188 -9.48 18.49 25.46
CA ASP A 188 -8.68 19.70 25.29
C ASP A 188 -7.95 19.61 23.96
N TYR A 189 -8.43 20.35 22.96
CA TYR A 189 -7.87 20.34 21.60
C TYR A 189 -6.45 20.90 21.53
N GLN A 190 -5.94 21.56 22.57
CA GLN A 190 -4.53 21.97 22.66
C GLN A 190 -3.65 20.90 23.32
N ASN A 191 -4.25 19.87 23.94
CA ASN A 191 -3.55 18.84 24.71
C ASN A 191 -4.22 17.46 24.57
N LEU A 192 -4.53 17.05 23.34
CA LEU A 192 -5.11 15.74 23.03
C LEU A 192 -4.13 14.57 23.23
N VAL A 193 -2.83 14.86 23.23
CA VAL A 193 -1.77 13.88 23.48
C VAL A 193 -1.01 14.34 24.73
N PRO A 194 -0.75 13.45 25.70
CA PRO A 194 0.05 13.80 26.88
C PRO A 194 1.53 13.96 26.49
N LEU A 195 1.98 15.21 26.37
CA LEU A 195 3.32 15.54 25.90
C LEU A 195 4.26 16.02 27.02
N ILE A 196 5.53 15.66 26.86
CA ILE A 196 6.65 16.26 27.58
C ILE A 196 7.43 17.09 26.58
N THR A 197 7.44 18.40 26.81
CA THR A 197 8.10 19.36 25.92
C THR A 197 9.41 19.83 26.54
N ARG A 198 10.51 19.72 25.79
CA ARG A 198 11.81 20.27 26.16
C ARG A 198 12.19 21.40 25.22
N GLU A 199 12.40 22.59 25.75
CA GLU A 199 12.77 23.80 24.99
C GLU A 199 14.25 24.17 25.09
N THR A 200 15.02 23.43 25.89
CA THR A 200 16.46 23.70 26.13
C THR A 200 17.34 23.63 24.88
N LEU A 201 16.80 23.19 23.73
CA LEU A 201 17.48 23.10 22.44
C LEU A 201 17.27 24.35 21.54
N GLY A 202 16.55 25.35 22.02
CA GLY A 202 16.17 26.53 21.23
C GLY A 202 14.97 26.31 20.29
N PHE A 203 14.29 25.17 20.45
CA PHE A 203 13.04 24.81 19.78
C PHE A 203 12.25 23.79 20.60
N PRO A 204 10.91 23.69 20.43
CA PRO A 204 10.10 22.69 21.10
C PRO A 204 10.38 21.30 20.54
N ARG A 205 10.76 20.36 21.42
CA ARG A 205 10.84 18.93 21.11
C ARG A 205 9.97 18.14 22.07
N HIS A 206 9.09 17.31 21.53
CA HIS A 206 8.12 16.52 22.27
C HIS A 206 8.52 15.05 22.38
N SER A 207 8.18 14.47 23.52
CA SER A 207 8.27 13.04 23.85
C SER A 207 7.16 12.67 24.86
N ILE A 208 7.15 11.42 25.31
CA ILE A 208 6.31 10.92 26.39
C ILE A 208 7.16 10.14 27.41
N ASP A 209 6.66 9.97 28.64
CA ASP A 209 7.38 9.29 29.74
C ASP A 209 7.33 7.77 29.62
N HIS A 210 6.17 7.20 29.27
CA HIS A 210 6.01 5.75 29.15
C HIS A 210 6.39 5.27 27.75
N LEU A 211 7.24 4.24 27.68
CA LEU A 211 7.64 3.66 26.41
C LEU A 211 6.94 2.32 26.17
N ARG A 212 6.42 2.17 24.96
CA ARG A 212 5.97 0.92 24.38
C ARG A 212 7.17 0.22 23.73
N ARG A 213 7.32 -1.08 24.01
CA ARG A 213 8.41 -1.92 23.48
C ARG A 213 7.95 -2.73 22.28
N ARG A 214 7.79 -2.08 21.12
CA ARG A 214 7.50 -2.78 19.86
C ARG A 214 8.70 -3.65 19.43
N GLU A 215 8.44 -4.90 19.08
CA GLU A 215 9.41 -5.78 18.44
C GLU A 215 8.95 -6.17 17.03
N GLY A 216 9.77 -5.84 16.02
CA GLY A 216 9.54 -6.26 14.63
C GLY A 216 8.22 -5.74 14.02
N PHE A 217 7.57 -6.62 13.27
CA PHE A 217 6.42 -6.30 12.39
C PHE A 217 5.17 -7.14 12.70
N ALA A 218 5.07 -7.67 13.93
CA ALA A 218 3.82 -8.26 14.40
C ALA A 218 2.72 -7.19 14.52
N LEU A 219 1.45 -7.62 14.50
CA LEU A 219 0.31 -6.72 14.72
C LEU A 219 0.46 -6.03 16.08
N THR A 220 0.37 -4.70 16.05
CA THR A 220 0.63 -3.85 17.22
C THR A 220 -0.63 -3.48 17.98
N ASP A 221 -1.81 -3.67 17.41
CA ASP A 221 -3.07 -3.32 18.06
C ASP A 221 -4.14 -4.32 17.62
N HIS A 222 -4.70 -5.06 18.58
CA HIS A 222 -5.73 -6.07 18.33
C HIS A 222 -7.15 -5.48 18.40
N GLY A 223 -7.29 -4.20 18.72
CA GLY A 223 -8.58 -3.57 18.99
C GLY A 223 -9.19 -4.00 20.31
N THR A 224 -10.45 -3.62 20.50
CA THR A 224 -11.21 -3.91 21.71
C THR A 224 -11.81 -5.33 21.72
N ASP A 225 -12.16 -5.82 22.90
CA ASP A 225 -12.91 -7.06 23.09
C ASP A 225 -14.43 -6.82 23.02
N LEU A 226 -15.22 -7.84 23.32
CA LEU A 226 -16.68 -7.72 23.31
C LEU A 226 -17.18 -6.66 24.32
N ALA A 227 -16.59 -6.62 25.50
CA ALA A 227 -16.99 -5.70 26.56
C ALA A 227 -16.74 -4.24 26.17
N GLY A 228 -15.58 -3.92 25.58
CA GLY A 228 -15.30 -2.56 25.13
C GLY A 228 -16.10 -2.13 23.90
N ALA A 229 -16.38 -3.03 22.95
CA ALA A 229 -17.28 -2.69 21.84
C ALA A 229 -18.71 -2.43 22.31
N LEU A 230 -19.21 -3.20 23.28
CA LEU A 230 -20.50 -2.97 23.90
C LEU A 230 -20.52 -1.70 24.76
N ASP A 231 -19.39 -1.34 25.38
CA ASP A 231 -19.25 -0.06 26.09
C ASP A 231 -19.52 1.11 25.16
N GLU A 232 -18.87 1.14 23.99
CA GLU A 232 -19.07 2.17 22.97
C GLU A 232 -20.51 2.15 22.40
N ALA A 233 -21.06 0.96 22.16
CA ALA A 233 -22.44 0.80 21.67
C ALA A 233 -23.50 1.29 22.68
N ASN A 234 -23.25 1.13 23.99
CA ASN A 234 -24.11 1.61 25.08
C ASN A 234 -23.85 3.07 25.48
N TYR A 235 -22.65 3.58 25.20
CA TYR A 235 -22.30 5.00 25.35
C TYR A 235 -22.97 5.87 24.28
N CYS A 236 -23.14 5.30 23.09
CA CYS A 236 -23.99 5.86 22.03
C CYS A 236 -25.42 6.10 22.53
N ILE A 237 -26.02 7.23 22.15
CA ILE A 237 -27.42 7.55 22.51
C ILE A 237 -28.42 7.18 21.42
N TRP A 238 -27.96 6.44 20.42
CA TRP A 238 -28.71 6.00 19.24
C TRP A 238 -29.48 7.14 18.54
N CYS A 239 -28.73 8.08 17.96
CA CYS A 239 -29.22 9.33 17.38
C CYS A 239 -30.26 9.18 16.25
N HIS A 240 -30.38 8.01 15.61
CA HIS A 240 -31.44 7.77 14.61
C HIS A 240 -32.85 7.94 15.21
N ASN A 241 -33.04 7.59 16.49
CA ASN A 241 -34.31 7.77 17.21
C ASN A 241 -34.79 9.23 17.23
N GLN A 242 -33.85 10.17 17.16
CA GLN A 242 -34.09 11.61 17.17
C GLN A 242 -34.06 12.24 15.78
N GLY A 243 -33.85 11.44 14.72
CA GLY A 243 -33.66 11.93 13.34
C GLY A 243 -32.40 12.77 13.14
N LYS A 244 -31.37 12.60 13.99
CA LYS A 244 -30.16 13.45 14.06
C LYS A 244 -28.87 12.64 14.07
N ASP A 245 -28.76 11.66 13.18
CA ASP A 245 -27.58 10.79 13.12
C ASP A 245 -26.35 11.50 12.55
N SER A 246 -25.67 12.29 13.38
CA SER A 246 -24.53 13.11 12.97
C SER A 246 -23.28 12.29 12.66
N CYS A 247 -23.13 11.11 13.27
CA CYS A 247 -22.03 10.20 12.98
C CYS A 247 -22.12 9.65 11.56
N SER A 248 -23.34 9.33 11.10
CA SER A 248 -23.58 8.90 9.73
C SER A 248 -23.66 10.08 8.77
N ARG A 249 -24.58 11.03 9.01
CA ARG A 249 -25.00 12.09 8.06
C ARG A 249 -24.25 13.41 8.18
N GLY A 250 -23.40 13.55 9.20
CA GLY A 250 -22.65 14.76 9.49
C GLY A 250 -23.35 15.72 10.44
N LEU A 251 -22.56 16.58 11.09
CA LEU A 251 -23.02 17.58 12.03
C LEU A 251 -23.22 18.91 11.28
N ARG A 252 -24.47 19.36 11.14
CA ARG A 252 -24.82 20.57 10.37
C ARG A 252 -25.06 21.80 11.24
N GLU A 253 -24.92 22.98 10.63
CA GLU A 253 -25.38 24.23 11.21
C GLU A 253 -26.91 24.24 11.38
N LYS A 254 -27.41 25.13 12.23
CA LYS A 254 -28.86 25.29 12.36
C LYS A 254 -29.40 25.96 11.09
N ALA A 255 -30.29 25.29 10.38
CA ALA A 255 -30.90 25.85 9.19
C ALA A 255 -31.72 27.13 9.51
N PRO A 256 -31.74 28.11 8.60
CA PRO A 256 -32.64 29.25 8.68
C PRO A 256 -34.11 28.79 8.79
N ARG A 257 -34.94 29.60 9.45
CA ARG A 257 -36.36 29.28 9.64
C ARG A 257 -37.04 29.16 8.27
N GLY A 258 -37.58 27.98 7.94
CA GLY A 258 -38.25 27.70 6.67
C GLY A 258 -37.36 27.09 5.59
N ALA A 259 -36.04 26.96 5.81
CA ALA A 259 -35.13 26.25 4.92
C ALA A 259 -35.05 24.75 5.26
N ASP A 260 -34.72 23.93 4.27
CA ASP A 260 -34.47 22.50 4.47
C ASP A 260 -33.25 22.29 5.38
N PRO A 261 -33.40 21.63 6.55
CA PRO A 261 -32.29 21.27 7.43
C PRO A 261 -31.14 20.53 6.73
N ALA A 262 -31.42 19.73 5.69
CA ALA A 262 -30.40 18.98 4.95
C ALA A 262 -29.52 19.88 4.07
N SER A 263 -29.98 21.08 3.72
CA SER A 263 -29.23 22.06 2.92
C SER A 263 -28.22 22.89 3.74
N ALA A 264 -28.31 22.86 5.07
CA ALA A 264 -27.40 23.62 5.93
C ALA A 264 -25.97 23.08 5.83
N PRO A 265 -24.95 23.96 5.81
CA PRO A 265 -23.55 23.54 5.70
C PRO A 265 -23.13 22.69 6.91
N PHE A 266 -22.16 21.80 6.68
CA PHE A 266 -21.51 21.06 7.76
C PHE A 266 -20.73 22.01 8.67
N ARG A 267 -20.77 21.74 9.97
CA ARG A 267 -19.94 22.44 10.95
C ARG A 267 -18.47 22.11 10.73
N LYS A 268 -17.62 22.96 11.29
CA LYS A 268 -16.17 22.77 11.34
C LYS A 268 -15.73 22.45 12.76
N SER A 269 -14.81 21.51 12.92
CA SER A 269 -14.16 21.25 14.21
C SER A 269 -13.31 22.45 14.66
N PRO A 270 -12.83 22.49 15.91
CA PRO A 270 -11.86 23.50 16.35
C PRO A 270 -10.57 23.56 15.50
N PHE A 271 -10.23 22.49 14.79
CA PHE A 271 -9.11 22.44 13.84
C PHE A 271 -9.49 22.83 12.40
N GLY A 272 -10.73 23.25 12.16
CA GLY A 272 -11.21 23.60 10.81
C GLY A 272 -11.57 22.40 9.93
N VAL A 273 -11.67 21.19 10.49
CA VAL A 273 -12.04 19.97 9.75
C VAL A 273 -13.56 19.93 9.54
N THR A 274 -14.03 19.63 8.33
CA THR A 274 -15.47 19.46 8.04
C THR A 274 -16.03 18.24 8.77
N LEU A 275 -17.12 18.42 9.52
CA LEU A 275 -17.80 17.36 10.26
C LEU A 275 -18.90 16.70 9.42
N ALA A 276 -18.50 16.00 8.35
CA ALA A 276 -19.42 15.40 7.36
C ALA A 276 -19.99 14.02 7.76
N GLY A 277 -19.55 13.45 8.88
CA GLY A 277 -19.88 12.08 9.29
C GLY A 277 -19.15 11.03 8.46
N CYS A 278 -19.59 9.77 8.58
CA CYS A 278 -19.09 8.65 7.80
C CYS A 278 -19.27 8.93 6.30
N PRO A 279 -18.19 8.94 5.48
CA PRO A 279 -18.30 9.14 4.04
C PRO A 279 -19.14 8.09 3.31
N LEU A 280 -19.25 6.89 3.88
CA LEU A 280 -20.12 5.81 3.38
C LEU A 280 -21.57 5.96 3.85
N GLU A 281 -21.89 6.90 4.73
CA GLU A 281 -23.22 7.05 5.33
C GLU A 281 -23.71 5.80 6.07
N GLU A 282 -22.78 5.06 6.67
CA GLU A 282 -23.07 3.83 7.41
C GLU A 282 -24.13 4.05 8.50
N LYS A 283 -25.01 3.06 8.69
CA LYS A 283 -26.07 3.02 9.71
C LYS A 283 -25.51 2.73 11.11
N ILE A 284 -24.64 3.62 11.57
CA ILE A 284 -23.86 3.49 12.80
C ILE A 284 -24.78 3.34 14.01
N SER A 285 -25.76 4.23 14.09
CA SER A 285 -26.65 4.29 15.23
C SER A 285 -27.55 3.06 15.33
N GLU A 286 -27.96 2.50 14.20
CA GLU A 286 -28.79 1.30 14.10
C GLU A 286 -27.98 0.06 14.46
N PHE A 287 -26.77 -0.13 13.90
CA PHE A 287 -25.99 -1.33 14.22
C PHE A 287 -25.54 -1.35 15.68
N HIS A 288 -25.26 -0.19 16.30
CA HIS A 288 -24.99 -0.13 17.74
C HIS A 288 -26.19 -0.64 18.56
N LEU A 289 -27.41 -0.23 18.21
CA LEU A 289 -28.62 -0.67 18.90
C LEU A 289 -28.86 -2.17 18.69
N VAL A 290 -28.72 -2.66 17.46
CA VAL A 290 -28.87 -4.10 17.15
C VAL A 290 -27.81 -4.92 17.90
N LYS A 291 -26.57 -4.43 17.97
CA LYS A 291 -25.50 -5.06 18.75
C LYS A 291 -25.84 -5.14 20.24
N THR A 292 -26.34 -4.05 20.85
CA THR A 292 -26.68 -4.08 22.29
C THR A 292 -27.85 -5.02 22.62
N GLN A 293 -28.64 -5.40 21.61
CA GLN A 293 -29.71 -6.39 21.71
C GLN A 293 -29.24 -7.84 21.54
N GLY A 294 -27.93 -8.09 21.40
CA GLY A 294 -27.38 -9.44 21.26
C GLY A 294 -27.57 -10.05 19.88
N GLN A 295 -27.64 -9.24 18.83
CA GLN A 295 -27.84 -9.68 17.43
C GLN A 295 -26.60 -9.35 16.57
N PRO A 296 -25.46 -10.04 16.76
CA PRO A 296 -24.20 -9.72 16.09
C PRO A 296 -24.23 -9.93 14.57
N ILE A 297 -24.88 -10.98 14.05
CA ILE A 297 -24.97 -11.22 12.60
C ILE A 297 -25.79 -10.11 11.94
N ALA A 298 -26.92 -9.74 12.53
CA ALA A 298 -27.76 -8.67 12.03
C ALA A 298 -27.10 -7.28 12.17
N ALA A 299 -26.30 -7.06 13.23
CA ALA A 299 -25.50 -5.85 13.36
C ALA A 299 -24.45 -5.73 12.24
N LEU A 300 -23.76 -6.83 11.89
CA LEU A 300 -22.88 -6.84 10.73
C LEU A 300 -23.66 -6.63 9.43
N ALA A 301 -24.83 -7.26 9.27
CA ALA A 301 -25.68 -7.06 8.11
C ALA A 301 -26.08 -5.59 7.94
N MET A 302 -26.36 -4.87 9.04
CA MET A 302 -26.66 -3.44 9.05
C MET A 302 -25.47 -2.60 8.55
N ILE A 303 -24.24 -2.93 8.98
CA ILE A 303 -23.01 -2.30 8.47
C ILE A 303 -22.87 -2.56 6.95
N VAL A 304 -23.04 -3.81 6.53
CA VAL A 304 -22.83 -4.27 5.15
C VAL A 304 -23.81 -3.65 4.14
N VAL A 305 -24.98 -3.15 4.59
CA VAL A 305 -25.89 -2.37 3.72
C VAL A 305 -25.14 -1.21 3.07
N ASP A 306 -24.33 -0.52 3.85
CA ASP A 306 -23.65 0.70 3.44
C ASP A 306 -22.15 0.51 3.20
N ASN A 307 -21.55 -0.50 3.83
CA ASN A 307 -20.14 -0.82 3.77
C ASN A 307 -19.90 -2.33 3.59
N PRO A 308 -20.09 -2.88 2.37
CA PRO A 308 -19.89 -4.31 2.10
C PRO A 308 -18.42 -4.74 2.19
N MET A 309 -17.50 -3.79 2.36
CA MET A 309 -16.07 -4.02 2.53
C MET A 309 -15.65 -3.58 3.95
N ALA A 310 -16.47 -3.86 4.97
CA ALA A 310 -16.24 -3.49 6.38
C ALA A 310 -14.85 -3.89 6.90
N ALA A 311 -14.27 -4.96 6.36
CA ALA A 311 -12.90 -5.37 6.67
C ALA A 311 -11.83 -4.32 6.26
N ALA A 312 -12.16 -3.37 5.37
CA ALA A 312 -11.27 -2.31 4.89
C ALA A 312 -11.34 -1.02 5.74
N THR A 313 -12.30 -0.92 6.65
CA THR A 313 -12.55 0.24 7.52
C THR A 313 -12.30 -0.14 8.97
N GLY A 314 -12.81 0.65 9.91
CA GLY A 314 -12.68 0.38 11.33
C GLY A 314 -11.41 0.93 11.99
N HIS A 315 -11.07 0.30 13.11
CA HIS A 315 -10.09 0.76 14.08
C HIS A 315 -8.75 1.06 13.42
N ARG A 316 -8.17 2.21 13.75
CA ARG A 316 -6.91 2.74 13.21
C ARG A 316 -6.95 3.07 11.70
N ILE A 317 -8.03 2.87 10.96
CA ILE A 317 -8.09 3.20 9.51
C ILE A 317 -8.90 4.47 9.24
N CYS A 318 -10.09 4.58 9.84
CA CYS A 318 -11.01 5.67 9.59
C CYS A 318 -11.53 6.30 10.88
N ASN A 319 -11.86 7.60 10.86
CA ASN A 319 -12.38 8.31 12.04
C ASN A 319 -13.27 9.54 11.73
N ASP A 320 -13.69 9.74 10.48
CA ASP A 320 -14.58 10.85 10.10
C ASP A 320 -15.94 10.78 10.85
N CYS A 321 -16.42 9.57 11.15
CA CYS A 321 -17.62 9.33 11.95
C CYS A 321 -17.48 9.81 13.40
N MET A 322 -16.39 9.45 14.10
CA MET A 322 -16.10 9.85 15.48
C MET A 322 -16.04 11.37 15.63
N LYS A 323 -15.36 12.04 14.70
CA LYS A 323 -15.23 13.51 14.71
C LYS A 323 -16.58 14.22 14.63
N SER A 324 -17.56 13.59 13.98
CA SER A 324 -18.91 14.14 13.79
C SER A 324 -19.90 13.68 14.85
N CYS A 325 -19.45 12.90 15.84
CA CYS A 325 -20.26 12.50 16.99
C CYS A 325 -20.80 13.72 17.72
N ILE A 326 -22.02 13.66 18.26
CA ILE A 326 -22.60 14.79 19.01
C ILE A 326 -21.77 15.17 20.25
N TYR A 327 -20.93 14.26 20.76
CA TYR A 327 -20.01 14.49 21.86
C TYR A 327 -18.79 15.28 21.38
N GLN A 328 -18.94 16.62 21.35
CA GLN A 328 -17.91 17.54 20.85
C GLN A 328 -17.01 18.13 21.96
N LYS A 329 -17.35 17.89 23.23
CA LYS A 329 -16.66 18.43 24.43
C LYS A 329 -16.04 17.35 25.32
N GLN A 330 -16.24 16.10 24.96
CA GLN A 330 -15.74 14.91 25.64
C GLN A 330 -15.42 13.87 24.58
N GLN A 331 -14.70 12.82 24.93
CA GLN A 331 -14.33 11.75 24.01
C GLN A 331 -15.57 11.27 23.23
N PRO A 332 -15.51 11.23 21.89
CA PRO A 332 -16.61 10.73 21.08
C PRO A 332 -16.73 9.21 21.26
N VAL A 333 -17.85 8.65 20.80
CA VAL A 333 -17.99 7.20 20.68
C VAL A 333 -16.94 6.67 19.70
N ASP A 334 -16.17 5.65 20.08
CA ASP A 334 -15.20 4.96 19.22
C ASP A 334 -15.91 3.95 18.32
N ILE A 335 -16.59 4.49 17.32
CA ILE A 335 -17.33 3.74 16.31
C ILE A 335 -16.44 2.75 15.54
N PRO A 336 -15.23 3.12 15.08
CA PRO A 336 -14.34 2.20 14.37
C PRO A 336 -13.98 0.94 15.18
N GLN A 337 -13.78 1.06 16.50
CA GLN A 337 -13.59 -0.10 17.37
C GLN A 337 -14.81 -1.01 17.40
N ALA A 338 -16.00 -0.44 17.59
CA ALA A 338 -17.26 -1.20 17.63
C ALA A 338 -17.58 -1.88 16.29
N GLU A 339 -17.33 -1.21 15.15
CA GLU A 339 -17.45 -1.75 13.80
C GLU A 339 -16.51 -2.97 13.62
N THR A 340 -15.23 -2.80 13.95
CA THR A 340 -14.21 -3.85 13.81
C THR A 340 -14.53 -5.06 14.68
N ARG A 341 -14.93 -4.84 15.95
CA ARG A 341 -15.30 -5.95 16.84
C ARG A 341 -16.56 -6.65 16.36
N THR A 342 -17.54 -5.94 15.83
CA THR A 342 -18.76 -6.55 15.26
C THR A 342 -18.45 -7.44 14.06
N LEU A 343 -17.53 -7.02 13.18
CA LEU A 343 -17.02 -7.90 12.13
C LEU A 343 -16.33 -9.15 12.72
N LYS A 344 -15.45 -8.97 13.71
CA LYS A 344 -14.73 -10.09 14.36
C LYS A 344 -15.68 -11.07 15.04
N ASP A 345 -16.71 -10.59 15.74
CA ASP A 345 -17.72 -11.42 16.39
C ASP A 345 -18.35 -12.43 15.41
N VAL A 346 -18.70 -11.97 14.21
CA VAL A 346 -19.25 -12.85 13.17
C VAL A 346 -18.18 -13.73 12.54
N LEU A 347 -16.98 -13.20 12.25
CA LEU A 347 -15.89 -13.98 11.68
C LEU A 347 -15.44 -15.14 12.59
N GLU A 348 -15.55 -14.97 13.91
CA GLU A 348 -15.21 -15.96 14.94
C GLU A 348 -16.26 -17.08 15.08
N LEU A 349 -17.47 -16.91 14.53
CA LEU A 349 -18.47 -17.98 14.43
C LEU A 349 -18.04 -19.05 13.41
N PRO A 350 -18.52 -20.30 13.54
CA PRO A 350 -18.36 -21.28 12.48
C PRO A 350 -18.98 -20.77 11.17
N TRP A 351 -18.22 -20.86 10.08
CA TRP A 351 -18.58 -20.31 8.76
C TRP A 351 -18.70 -18.79 8.72
N GLY A 352 -18.14 -18.07 9.70
CA GLY A 352 -18.22 -16.62 9.83
C GLY A 352 -17.80 -15.84 8.57
N PHE A 353 -16.73 -16.28 7.89
CA PHE A 353 -16.34 -15.70 6.61
C PHE A 353 -17.41 -15.90 5.53
N GLU A 354 -18.03 -17.08 5.45
CA GLU A 354 -19.07 -17.37 4.45
C GLU A 354 -20.36 -16.60 4.75
N ILE A 355 -20.69 -16.36 6.02
CA ILE A 355 -21.78 -15.47 6.45
C ILE A 355 -21.51 -14.04 5.99
N TYR A 356 -20.33 -13.50 6.32
CA TYR A 356 -19.94 -12.16 5.87
C TYR A 356 -19.95 -12.06 4.33
N ALA A 357 -19.39 -13.04 3.64
CA ALA A 357 -19.35 -13.10 2.18
C ALA A 357 -20.76 -13.15 1.58
N LEU A 358 -21.66 -13.94 2.16
CA LEU A 358 -23.06 -14.00 1.78
C LEU A 358 -23.72 -12.62 1.91
N LEU A 359 -23.56 -11.94 3.06
CA LEU A 359 -24.14 -10.62 3.31
C LEU A 359 -23.71 -9.56 2.29
N THR A 360 -22.54 -9.70 1.66
CA THR A 360 -22.14 -8.77 0.58
C THR A 360 -22.93 -8.97 -0.72
N ARG A 361 -23.50 -10.17 -0.94
CA ARG A 361 -24.22 -10.51 -2.17
C ARG A 361 -25.73 -10.54 -1.94
N TRP A 362 -26.15 -11.14 -0.84
CA TRP A 362 -27.54 -11.20 -0.39
C TRP A 362 -27.64 -10.58 1.00
N ASN A 363 -28.37 -9.48 1.12
CA ASN A 363 -28.66 -8.84 2.40
C ASN A 363 -30.08 -8.29 2.38
N PRO A 364 -31.01 -8.90 3.13
CA PRO A 364 -32.40 -8.48 3.07
C PRO A 364 -32.66 -7.11 3.69
N LEU A 365 -31.71 -6.58 4.49
CA LEU A 365 -31.75 -5.21 5.01
C LEU A 365 -31.40 -4.17 3.94
N ASN A 366 -30.78 -4.58 2.81
CA ASN A 366 -30.59 -3.69 1.68
C ASN A 366 -31.85 -3.64 0.80
N LEU A 367 -32.76 -2.71 1.12
CA LEU A 367 -34.04 -2.58 0.42
C LEU A 367 -33.90 -2.25 -1.08
N ARG A 368 -32.80 -1.60 -1.48
CA ARG A 368 -32.55 -1.13 -2.85
C ARG A 368 -31.88 -2.20 -3.72
N ARG A 369 -31.02 -3.03 -3.12
CA ARG A 369 -30.29 -4.10 -3.80
C ARG A 369 -30.15 -5.31 -2.85
N PRO A 370 -31.23 -6.06 -2.59
CA PRO A 370 -31.18 -7.19 -1.67
C PRO A 370 -30.40 -8.38 -2.23
N LEU A 371 -30.31 -8.51 -3.56
CA LEU A 371 -29.50 -9.48 -4.29
C LEU A 371 -28.97 -8.89 -5.62
N PRO A 372 -27.98 -9.51 -6.28
CA PRO A 372 -27.40 -8.98 -7.52
C PRO A 372 -28.40 -8.97 -8.69
N LEU A 373 -28.28 -7.97 -9.57
CA LEU A 373 -29.05 -7.92 -10.81
C LEU A 373 -28.64 -9.02 -11.79
N ALA A 374 -29.51 -9.25 -12.78
CA ALA A 374 -29.24 -10.16 -13.89
C ALA A 374 -28.06 -9.67 -14.73
N ASP A 375 -27.41 -10.60 -15.44
CA ASP A 375 -26.29 -10.28 -16.30
C ASP A 375 -26.68 -9.25 -17.36
N THR A 376 -25.88 -8.20 -17.44
CA THR A 376 -26.07 -7.11 -18.41
C THR A 376 -25.31 -7.34 -19.71
N GLY A 377 -24.39 -8.31 -19.75
CA GLY A 377 -23.43 -8.53 -20.84
C GLY A 377 -22.30 -7.50 -20.94
N ARG A 378 -22.36 -6.42 -20.13
CA ARG A 378 -21.42 -5.29 -20.19
C ARG A 378 -20.17 -5.55 -19.37
N LYS A 379 -19.03 -5.13 -19.90
CA LYS A 379 -17.68 -5.42 -19.40
C LYS A 379 -16.98 -4.14 -18.96
N VAL A 380 -16.51 -4.08 -17.72
CA VAL A 380 -15.88 -2.89 -17.12
C VAL A 380 -14.44 -3.21 -16.72
N LEU A 381 -13.49 -2.39 -17.17
CA LEU A 381 -12.11 -2.43 -16.70
C LEU A 381 -11.95 -1.51 -15.48
N VAL A 382 -11.45 -2.05 -14.37
CA VAL A 382 -11.08 -1.30 -13.17
C VAL A 382 -9.55 -1.28 -13.06
N VAL A 383 -8.96 -0.09 -13.16
CA VAL A 383 -7.51 0.11 -13.14
C VAL A 383 -7.06 0.51 -11.73
N GLY A 384 -6.38 -0.41 -11.04
CA GLY A 384 -5.94 -0.27 -9.65
C GLY A 384 -6.89 -0.97 -8.68
N LEU A 385 -6.34 -1.85 -7.84
CA LEU A 385 -7.10 -2.68 -6.89
C LEU A 385 -6.93 -2.24 -5.43
N GLY A 386 -6.83 -0.92 -5.23
CA GLY A 386 -6.97 -0.28 -3.93
C GLY A 386 -8.42 -0.14 -3.46
N PRO A 387 -8.66 0.62 -2.38
CA PRO A 387 -9.99 0.75 -1.77
C PRO A 387 -11.12 1.21 -2.70
N ALA A 388 -10.83 2.16 -3.60
CA ALA A 388 -11.80 2.55 -4.62
C ALA A 388 -12.08 1.41 -5.62
N GLY A 389 -11.03 0.70 -6.06
CA GLY A 389 -11.11 -0.36 -7.08
C GLY A 389 -11.93 -1.57 -6.65
N PHE A 390 -11.59 -2.17 -5.50
CA PHE A 390 -12.33 -3.36 -5.03
C PHE A 390 -13.78 -3.03 -4.62
N THR A 391 -14.02 -1.81 -4.12
CA THR A 391 -15.38 -1.35 -3.76
C THR A 391 -16.22 -1.11 -5.00
N LEU A 392 -15.64 -0.48 -6.03
CA LEU A 392 -16.32 -0.27 -7.31
C LEU A 392 -16.63 -1.60 -8.00
N ALA A 393 -15.68 -2.54 -8.02
CA ALA A 393 -15.87 -3.86 -8.59
C ALA A 393 -17.06 -4.59 -7.94
N HIS A 394 -17.16 -4.53 -6.61
CA HIS A 394 -18.29 -5.10 -5.89
C HIS A 394 -19.64 -4.53 -6.33
N HIS A 395 -19.77 -3.21 -6.37
CA HIS A 395 -21.04 -2.56 -6.74
C HIS A 395 -21.42 -2.84 -8.20
N LEU A 396 -20.46 -2.76 -9.13
CA LEU A 396 -20.71 -3.03 -10.56
C LEU A 396 -21.09 -4.50 -10.80
N MET A 397 -20.51 -5.44 -10.07
CA MET A 397 -20.95 -6.84 -10.12
C MET A 397 -22.36 -7.04 -9.55
N ASN A 398 -22.74 -6.29 -8.51
CA ASN A 398 -24.11 -6.32 -7.97
C ASN A 398 -25.12 -5.67 -8.93
N ASP A 399 -24.68 -4.79 -9.83
CA ASP A 399 -25.48 -4.27 -10.95
C ASP A 399 -25.46 -5.19 -12.18
N GLY A 400 -24.83 -6.37 -12.10
CA GLY A 400 -24.85 -7.40 -13.15
C GLY A 400 -23.79 -7.23 -14.24
N HIS A 401 -22.76 -6.41 -14.02
CA HIS A 401 -21.66 -6.24 -14.95
C HIS A 401 -20.54 -7.27 -14.74
N THR A 402 -19.84 -7.60 -15.83
CA THR A 402 -18.57 -8.32 -15.78
C THR A 402 -17.45 -7.32 -15.50
N VAL A 403 -16.61 -7.60 -14.50
CA VAL A 403 -15.56 -6.67 -14.06
C VAL A 403 -14.20 -7.34 -14.16
N VAL A 404 -13.24 -6.63 -14.75
CA VAL A 404 -11.82 -7.03 -14.77
C VAL A 404 -11.02 -5.99 -14.02
N GLY A 405 -10.29 -6.41 -13.00
CA GLY A 405 -9.31 -5.60 -12.30
C GLY A 405 -7.90 -5.76 -12.88
N ILE A 406 -7.14 -4.67 -12.99
CA ILE A 406 -5.70 -4.75 -13.28
C ILE A 406 -4.91 -3.94 -12.26
N ASP A 407 -3.70 -4.39 -11.92
CA ASP A 407 -2.76 -3.62 -11.11
C ASP A 407 -1.35 -3.70 -11.71
N GLY A 408 -0.61 -2.59 -11.64
CA GLY A 408 0.77 -2.53 -12.13
C GLY A 408 1.74 -3.31 -11.24
N LEU A 409 1.43 -3.44 -9.95
CA LEU A 409 2.22 -4.26 -9.03
C LEU A 409 1.85 -5.74 -9.14
N LYS A 410 2.75 -6.60 -8.68
CA LYS A 410 2.55 -8.04 -8.58
C LYS A 410 1.37 -8.34 -7.65
N ILE A 411 0.44 -9.20 -8.08
CA ILE A 411 -0.59 -9.81 -7.23
C ILE A 411 -0.23 -11.28 -7.07
N GLU A 412 0.04 -11.72 -5.85
CA GLU A 412 0.42 -13.11 -5.56
C GLU A 412 -0.75 -14.07 -5.86
N PRO A 413 -0.51 -15.27 -6.43
CA PRO A 413 -1.54 -16.29 -6.47
C PRO A 413 -1.92 -16.73 -5.04
N LEU A 414 -3.20 -17.03 -4.83
CA LEU A 414 -3.66 -17.72 -3.64
C LEU A 414 -3.86 -19.21 -3.96
N ALA A 415 -3.92 -20.04 -2.92
CA ALA A 415 -4.28 -21.45 -3.07
C ALA A 415 -5.60 -21.59 -3.87
N PRO A 416 -5.63 -22.38 -4.97
CA PRO A 416 -6.81 -22.46 -5.83
C PRO A 416 -8.07 -22.95 -5.12
N GLU A 417 -7.93 -23.88 -4.18
CA GLU A 417 -9.01 -24.39 -3.33
C GLU A 417 -9.61 -23.31 -2.41
N LEU A 418 -8.90 -22.21 -2.20
CA LEU A 418 -9.37 -21.06 -1.44
C LEU A 418 -9.97 -20.00 -2.36
N ALA A 419 -9.27 -19.59 -3.43
CA ALA A 419 -9.67 -18.46 -4.27
C ALA A 419 -10.67 -18.83 -5.38
N GLY A 420 -10.71 -20.09 -5.80
CA GLY A 420 -11.48 -20.53 -6.96
C GLY A 420 -10.86 -20.10 -8.30
N VAL A 421 -9.55 -19.85 -8.29
CA VAL A 421 -8.77 -19.45 -9.47
C VAL A 421 -7.42 -20.17 -9.44
N ASP A 422 -7.04 -20.79 -10.55
CA ASP A 422 -5.71 -21.35 -10.79
C ASP A 422 -5.15 -20.75 -12.08
N HIS A 423 -4.09 -19.95 -12.00
CA HIS A 423 -3.46 -19.29 -13.15
C HIS A 423 -4.45 -18.63 -14.15
N GLY A 424 -5.46 -17.92 -13.62
CA GLY A 424 -6.49 -17.23 -14.41
C GLY A 424 -7.66 -18.11 -14.84
N GLN A 425 -7.62 -19.42 -14.60
CA GLN A 425 -8.72 -20.34 -14.85
C GLN A 425 -9.60 -20.54 -13.62
N ARG A 426 -10.91 -20.68 -13.84
CA ARG A 426 -11.87 -20.93 -12.74
C ARG A 426 -11.84 -22.38 -12.30
N VAL A 427 -11.69 -22.59 -11.01
CA VAL A 427 -11.73 -23.92 -10.36
C VAL A 427 -12.69 -23.92 -9.18
N ALA A 428 -13.07 -25.10 -8.72
CA ALA A 428 -13.88 -25.25 -7.51
C ALA A 428 -13.09 -24.79 -6.28
N PHE A 429 -13.79 -24.19 -5.31
CA PHE A 429 -13.22 -23.76 -4.03
C PHE A 429 -14.04 -24.30 -2.85
N ALA A 430 -13.38 -24.39 -1.69
CA ALA A 430 -13.97 -24.91 -0.47
C ALA A 430 -14.51 -23.77 0.42
N PRO A 431 -15.63 -24.01 1.14
CA PRO A 431 -16.10 -23.09 2.16
C PRO A 431 -15.13 -23.06 3.36
N VAL A 432 -14.97 -21.88 3.96
CA VAL A 432 -14.10 -21.64 5.11
C VAL A 432 -14.91 -21.79 6.41
N ARG A 433 -14.63 -22.87 7.16
CA ARG A 433 -15.29 -23.10 8.46
C ARG A 433 -14.79 -22.18 9.56
N ASP A 434 -13.49 -21.95 9.61
CA ASP A 434 -12.84 -21.18 10.66
C ASP A 434 -11.96 -20.13 10.01
N VAL A 435 -12.23 -18.85 10.30
CA VAL A 435 -11.51 -17.72 9.71
C VAL A 435 -10.02 -17.76 10.06
N ARG A 436 -9.63 -18.40 11.17
CA ARG A 436 -8.23 -18.53 11.60
C ARG A 436 -7.37 -19.26 10.56
N ALA A 437 -7.97 -20.12 9.72
CA ALA A 437 -7.27 -20.74 8.59
C ALA A 437 -6.82 -19.74 7.51
N LEU A 438 -7.37 -18.52 7.52
CA LEU A 438 -7.02 -17.43 6.61
C LEU A 438 -6.04 -16.43 7.24
N MET A 439 -5.81 -16.51 8.55
CA MET A 439 -5.03 -15.53 9.30
C MET A 439 -3.56 -15.96 9.35
N GLU A 440 -2.67 -15.02 9.08
CA GLU A 440 -1.22 -15.19 9.16
C GLU A 440 -0.62 -14.13 10.09
N PRO A 441 0.42 -14.46 10.88
CA PRO A 441 1.21 -13.45 11.57
C PRO A 441 1.74 -12.40 10.59
N LEU A 442 1.56 -11.10 10.89
CA LEU A 442 1.87 -10.03 9.93
C LEU A 442 3.36 -9.94 9.56
N ASP A 443 4.25 -10.37 10.44
CA ASP A 443 5.69 -10.43 10.23
C ASP A 443 6.12 -11.56 9.28
N ALA A 444 5.29 -12.59 9.12
CA ALA A 444 5.51 -13.71 8.21
C ALA A 444 4.59 -13.70 6.97
N ARG A 445 3.48 -12.97 7.02
CA ARG A 445 2.44 -12.91 5.96
C ARG A 445 3.05 -12.56 4.62
N VAL A 446 2.66 -13.29 3.57
CA VAL A 446 3.00 -12.95 2.18
C VAL A 446 2.41 -11.59 1.81
N MET A 447 3.19 -10.74 1.15
CA MET A 447 2.71 -9.45 0.66
C MET A 447 1.93 -9.66 -0.63
N ALA A 448 0.62 -9.86 -0.51
CA ALA A 448 -0.25 -10.38 -1.56
C ALA A 448 -0.44 -9.43 -2.76
N GLY A 449 -0.10 -8.14 -2.61
CA GLY A 449 -0.15 -7.14 -3.68
C GLY A 449 -1.55 -6.60 -4.02
N PHE A 450 -2.59 -7.08 -3.34
CA PHE A 450 -3.96 -6.61 -3.47
C PHE A 450 -4.28 -5.59 -2.35
N GLY A 451 -4.89 -4.44 -2.69
CA GLY A 451 -5.28 -3.40 -1.72
C GLY A 451 -4.60 -2.05 -1.90
N GLY A 452 -3.68 -1.89 -2.84
CA GLY A 452 -2.98 -0.63 -3.10
C GLY A 452 -2.25 -0.11 -1.86
N VAL A 453 -2.43 1.18 -1.52
CA VAL A 453 -1.81 1.80 -0.33
C VAL A 453 -2.17 1.08 0.98
N ALA A 454 -3.31 0.38 1.05
CA ALA A 454 -3.64 -0.41 2.24
C ALA A 454 -2.68 -1.61 2.44
N GLU A 455 -2.11 -2.15 1.36
CA GLU A 455 -1.13 -3.25 1.40
C GLU A 455 0.29 -2.71 1.58
N TYR A 456 0.72 -1.75 0.76
CA TYR A 456 2.12 -1.28 0.72
C TYR A 456 2.42 0.00 1.50
N GLY A 457 1.41 0.71 1.98
CA GLY A 457 1.56 2.00 2.68
C GLY A 457 1.20 1.93 4.16
N ILE A 458 0.02 1.39 4.50
CA ILE A 458 -0.44 1.23 5.89
C ILE A 458 0.42 0.15 6.57
N THR A 459 0.79 0.40 7.82
CA THR A 459 1.76 -0.39 8.60
C THR A 459 1.07 -1.42 9.51
N VAL A 460 1.83 -2.05 10.40
CA VAL A 460 1.37 -3.11 11.32
C VAL A 460 0.42 -2.63 12.43
N ARG A 461 -0.07 -1.40 12.31
CA ARG A 461 -1.14 -0.83 13.15
C ARG A 461 -2.54 -1.26 12.72
N TRP A 462 -2.66 -1.96 11.59
CA TRP A 462 -3.90 -2.53 11.07
C TRP A 462 -3.67 -3.97 10.61
N ASP A 463 -4.65 -4.84 10.82
CA ASP A 463 -4.55 -6.25 10.47
C ASP A 463 -4.72 -6.47 8.97
N LYS A 464 -3.60 -6.58 8.26
CA LYS A 464 -3.57 -6.79 6.81
C LYS A 464 -4.15 -8.14 6.36
N ASN A 465 -4.47 -9.06 7.28
CA ASN A 465 -5.23 -10.26 6.91
C ASN A 465 -6.62 -9.91 6.37
N PHE A 466 -7.19 -8.77 6.76
CA PHE A 466 -8.46 -8.30 6.22
C PHE A 466 -8.43 -8.04 4.71
N LEU A 467 -7.28 -7.70 4.12
CA LEU A 467 -7.14 -7.61 2.66
C LEU A 467 -7.34 -8.96 1.97
N LYS A 468 -6.91 -10.07 2.61
CA LYS A 468 -7.18 -11.42 2.10
C LYS A 468 -8.67 -11.72 2.12
N LEU A 469 -9.37 -11.34 3.19
CA LEU A 469 -10.83 -11.49 3.25
C LEU A 469 -11.50 -10.73 2.11
N ILE A 470 -11.19 -9.45 1.94
CA ILE A 470 -11.74 -8.59 0.86
C ILE A 470 -11.45 -9.19 -0.51
N ARG A 471 -10.22 -9.66 -0.74
CA ARG A 471 -9.85 -10.33 -1.99
C ARG A 471 -10.75 -11.52 -2.25
N LEU A 472 -10.99 -12.39 -1.27
CA LEU A 472 -11.87 -13.55 -1.43
C LEU A 472 -13.34 -13.16 -1.65
N LEU A 473 -13.81 -12.04 -1.08
CA LEU A 473 -15.17 -11.52 -1.33
C LEU A 473 -15.42 -11.21 -2.82
N VAL A 474 -14.39 -10.72 -3.52
CA VAL A 474 -14.49 -10.35 -4.94
C VAL A 474 -14.00 -11.46 -5.87
N GLU A 475 -12.86 -12.09 -5.58
CA GLU A 475 -12.20 -13.07 -6.45
C GLU A 475 -13.02 -14.35 -6.63
N ARG A 476 -13.76 -14.81 -5.60
CA ARG A 476 -14.63 -16.00 -5.71
C ARG A 476 -15.88 -15.79 -6.57
N ARG A 477 -16.15 -14.56 -7.04
CA ARG A 477 -17.33 -14.27 -7.85
C ARG A 477 -17.04 -14.54 -9.32
N SER A 478 -17.88 -15.33 -9.99
CA SER A 478 -17.72 -15.68 -11.42
C SER A 478 -17.77 -14.47 -12.37
N ALA A 479 -18.25 -13.31 -11.92
CA ALA A 479 -18.29 -12.07 -12.69
C ALA A 479 -17.01 -11.20 -12.57
N PHE A 480 -16.01 -11.64 -11.81
CA PHE A 480 -14.74 -10.92 -11.62
C PHE A 480 -13.56 -11.67 -12.21
N ALA A 481 -12.55 -10.96 -12.69
CA ALA A 481 -11.19 -11.47 -12.87
C ALA A 481 -10.19 -10.37 -12.52
N MET A 482 -8.96 -10.73 -12.16
CA MET A 482 -7.92 -9.74 -11.95
C MET A 482 -6.54 -10.20 -12.40
N PHE A 483 -5.71 -9.22 -12.80
CA PHE A 483 -4.36 -9.46 -13.31
C PHE A 483 -3.38 -8.45 -12.69
N GLY A 484 -2.37 -8.97 -11.97
CA GLY A 484 -1.25 -8.17 -11.47
C GLY A 484 -0.13 -8.05 -12.50
N GLY A 485 0.77 -7.09 -12.32
CA GLY A 485 1.87 -6.83 -13.25
C GLY A 485 1.44 -6.22 -14.58
N VAL A 486 0.23 -5.66 -14.67
CA VAL A 486 -0.32 -5.07 -15.89
C VAL A 486 -0.38 -3.55 -15.72
N ARG A 487 0.51 -2.84 -16.40
CA ARG A 487 0.56 -1.37 -16.33
C ARG A 487 -0.39 -0.76 -17.36
N PHE A 488 -1.42 -0.06 -16.88
CA PHE A 488 -2.29 0.73 -17.74
C PHE A 488 -1.55 1.94 -18.32
N GLY A 489 -1.76 2.23 -19.61
CA GLY A 489 -0.99 3.20 -20.39
C GLY A 489 0.32 2.67 -20.98
N GLY A 490 0.75 1.46 -20.60
CA GLY A 490 1.94 0.77 -21.12
C GLY A 490 1.58 -0.61 -21.70
N THR A 491 1.51 -1.63 -20.84
CA THR A 491 1.10 -3.00 -21.22
C THR A 491 -0.28 -3.01 -21.87
N LEU A 492 -1.25 -2.31 -21.25
CA LEU A 492 -2.61 -2.17 -21.77
C LEU A 492 -2.93 -0.68 -21.92
N THR A 493 -3.22 -0.23 -23.13
CA THR A 493 -3.65 1.16 -23.39
C THR A 493 -5.18 1.29 -23.38
N PRO A 494 -5.74 2.51 -23.27
CA PRO A 494 -7.18 2.72 -23.44
C PRO A 494 -7.73 2.11 -24.74
N ASP A 495 -7.05 2.32 -25.86
CA ASP A 495 -7.47 1.80 -27.17
C ASP A 495 -7.47 0.27 -27.24
N ASP A 496 -6.51 -0.38 -26.59
CA ASP A 496 -6.51 -1.84 -26.48
C ASP A 496 -7.73 -2.33 -25.70
N ALA A 497 -8.03 -1.72 -24.55
CA ALA A 497 -9.18 -2.08 -23.75
C ALA A 497 -10.49 -1.91 -24.56
N TRP A 498 -10.59 -0.81 -25.30
CA TRP A 498 -11.73 -0.59 -26.20
C TRP A 498 -11.86 -1.66 -27.28
N ARG A 499 -10.74 -2.05 -27.93
CA ARG A 499 -10.75 -3.09 -28.95
C ARG A 499 -11.00 -4.49 -28.38
N MET A 500 -10.60 -4.75 -27.14
CA MET A 500 -10.87 -6.01 -26.45
C MET A 500 -12.36 -6.18 -26.11
N GLY A 501 -13.17 -5.11 -26.16
CA GLY A 501 -14.61 -5.18 -25.95
C GLY A 501 -15.05 -4.72 -24.55
N PHE A 502 -14.24 -3.91 -23.86
CA PHE A 502 -14.70 -3.20 -22.68
C PHE A 502 -15.69 -2.09 -23.06
N ASP A 503 -16.75 -1.95 -22.26
CA ASP A 503 -17.78 -0.92 -22.38
C ASP A 503 -17.43 0.35 -21.59
N HIS A 504 -16.61 0.21 -20.54
CA HIS A 504 -16.22 1.29 -19.64
C HIS A 504 -14.84 1.04 -19.03
N ILE A 505 -14.09 2.12 -18.76
CA ILE A 505 -12.83 2.09 -18.02
C ILE A 505 -12.93 2.99 -16.79
N ALA A 506 -12.62 2.45 -15.62
CA ALA A 506 -12.61 3.16 -14.36
C ALA A 506 -11.18 3.26 -13.80
N LEU A 507 -10.68 4.49 -13.63
CA LEU A 507 -9.37 4.78 -13.08
C LEU A 507 -9.42 4.88 -11.55
N CYS A 508 -8.86 3.88 -10.88
CA CYS A 508 -8.71 3.77 -9.42
C CYS A 508 -7.22 3.77 -9.03
N VAL A 509 -6.40 4.55 -9.74
CA VAL A 509 -4.93 4.49 -9.75
C VAL A 509 -4.23 5.15 -8.54
N GLY A 510 -5.01 5.68 -7.59
CA GLY A 510 -4.51 6.16 -6.30
C GLY A 510 -3.58 7.38 -6.37
N ALA A 511 -2.69 7.48 -5.39
CA ALA A 511 -1.72 8.56 -5.29
C ALA A 511 -0.52 8.35 -6.23
N GLY A 512 -0.04 9.45 -6.81
CA GLY A 512 1.13 9.56 -7.68
C GLY A 512 2.38 10.01 -6.93
N GLY A 513 3.26 10.74 -7.62
CA GLY A 513 4.62 11.00 -7.13
C GLY A 513 4.71 11.85 -5.85
N PRO A 514 5.78 11.65 -5.05
CA PRO A 514 6.01 12.41 -3.83
C PRO A 514 6.51 13.82 -4.14
N THR A 515 6.29 14.75 -3.20
CA THR A 515 6.87 16.09 -3.26
C THR A 515 8.38 16.02 -3.05
N VAL A 516 9.15 16.50 -4.04
CA VAL A 516 10.62 16.62 -3.97
C VAL A 516 11.00 17.91 -3.24
N LEU A 517 12.00 17.84 -2.37
CA LEU A 517 12.56 19.02 -1.71
C LEU A 517 13.80 19.48 -2.46
N ASP A 518 13.77 20.73 -2.94
CA ASP A 518 14.94 21.34 -3.56
C ASP A 518 15.86 21.94 -2.50
N ILE A 519 16.77 21.12 -1.98
CA ILE A 519 17.76 21.50 -0.97
C ILE A 519 19.14 20.91 -1.34
N PRO A 520 20.25 21.57 -0.95
CA PRO A 520 21.58 21.02 -1.14
C PRO A 520 21.70 19.61 -0.57
N ASN A 521 22.27 18.70 -1.38
CA ASN A 521 22.45 17.28 -1.06
C ASN A 521 21.13 16.53 -0.75
N GLY A 522 19.99 16.98 -1.27
CA GLY A 522 18.68 16.35 -1.07
C GLY A 522 18.52 14.93 -1.63
N LEU A 523 19.52 14.42 -2.36
CA LEU A 523 19.60 13.05 -2.88
C LEU A 523 20.94 12.35 -2.53
N ALA A 524 21.69 12.90 -1.57
CA ALA A 524 22.92 12.28 -1.10
C ALA A 524 22.67 10.90 -0.48
N ARG A 525 23.72 10.08 -0.42
CA ARG A 525 23.62 8.73 0.15
C ARG A 525 23.11 8.78 1.60
N GLY A 526 22.01 8.10 1.88
CA GLY A 526 21.28 8.18 3.16
C GLY A 526 19.99 9.00 3.10
N VAL A 527 19.71 9.72 2.01
CA VAL A 527 18.47 10.49 1.83
C VAL A 527 17.51 9.73 0.91
N ARG A 528 16.26 9.56 1.32
CA ARG A 528 15.23 8.85 0.54
C ARG A 528 13.86 9.54 0.67
N ALA A 529 13.01 9.35 -0.34
CA ALA A 529 11.59 9.60 -0.18
C ALA A 529 10.98 8.58 0.81
N ALA A 530 9.99 8.99 1.59
CA ALA A 530 9.27 8.08 2.47
C ALA A 530 8.51 6.99 1.68
N SER A 531 7.98 7.34 0.50
CA SER A 531 7.32 6.38 -0.38
C SER A 531 8.28 5.31 -0.92
N ASP A 532 9.53 5.68 -1.25
CA ASP A 532 10.59 4.71 -1.60
C ASP A 532 10.79 3.70 -0.47
N PHE A 533 11.01 4.19 0.76
CA PHE A 533 11.25 3.34 1.92
C PHE A 533 10.08 2.40 2.24
N LEU A 534 8.87 2.93 2.37
CA LEU A 534 7.70 2.11 2.73
C LEU A 534 7.38 1.09 1.64
N MET A 535 7.42 1.47 0.36
CA MET A 535 7.20 0.53 -0.75
C MET A 535 8.32 -0.49 -0.87
N ALA A 536 9.58 -0.12 -0.62
CA ALA A 536 10.68 -1.09 -0.60
C ALA A 536 10.50 -2.08 0.55
N LEU A 537 10.28 -1.60 1.77
CA LEU A 537 10.08 -2.43 2.96
C LEU A 537 8.99 -3.49 2.75
N GLN A 538 7.86 -3.06 2.18
CA GLN A 538 6.67 -3.88 2.02
C GLN A 538 6.74 -4.75 0.75
N LEU A 539 7.00 -4.19 -0.45
CA LEU A 539 6.90 -4.94 -1.71
C LEU A 539 8.05 -5.93 -1.95
N THR A 540 9.21 -5.75 -1.33
CA THR A 540 10.31 -6.73 -1.41
C THR A 540 10.32 -7.70 -0.23
N GLY A 541 9.49 -7.47 0.79
CA GLY A 541 9.52 -8.21 2.04
C GLY A 541 10.81 -8.00 2.83
N ALA A 542 11.47 -6.83 2.74
CA ALA A 542 12.74 -6.56 3.42
C ALA A 542 12.67 -6.77 4.95
N ALA A 543 11.48 -6.56 5.52
CA ALA A 543 11.15 -6.81 6.93
C ALA A 543 11.22 -8.29 7.36
N LYS A 544 11.23 -9.23 6.42
CA LYS A 544 11.24 -10.67 6.71
C LYS A 544 12.67 -11.17 6.91
N ALA A 545 12.83 -12.07 7.87
CA ALA A 545 14.13 -12.66 8.20
C ALA A 545 14.70 -13.50 7.06
N ASP A 546 13.83 -14.20 6.32
CA ASP A 546 14.18 -15.08 5.19
C ASP A 546 14.39 -14.33 3.86
N SER A 547 14.06 -13.03 3.78
CA SER A 547 14.13 -12.25 2.53
C SER A 547 15.55 -11.84 2.15
N ILE A 548 15.85 -11.98 0.86
CA ILE A 548 17.12 -11.52 0.25
C ILE A 548 17.13 -10.04 -0.11
N ALA A 549 16.03 -9.32 0.11
CA ALA A 549 15.91 -7.93 -0.30
C ALA A 549 16.91 -7.01 0.41
N ASN A 550 17.38 -6.01 -0.33
CA ASN A 550 18.47 -5.13 0.08
C ASN A 550 17.94 -3.71 0.31
N MET A 551 17.85 -3.31 1.57
CA MET A 551 17.46 -1.96 1.95
C MET A 551 18.30 -1.51 3.13
N GLN A 552 19.29 -0.64 2.91
CA GLN A 552 20.18 -0.16 3.95
C GLN A 552 19.64 1.11 4.63
N LEU A 553 19.57 1.07 5.96
CA LEU A 553 19.24 2.16 6.88
C LEU A 553 20.28 2.25 8.01
N ARG A 554 20.63 3.49 8.40
CA ARG A 554 21.55 3.79 9.53
C ARG A 554 20.92 4.79 10.51
N LEU A 555 21.24 4.67 11.80
CA LEU A 555 20.83 5.62 12.84
C LEU A 555 21.89 6.73 13.05
N PRO A 556 21.52 7.93 13.50
CA PRO A 556 20.15 8.44 13.73
C PRO A 556 19.38 8.74 12.43
N VAL A 557 18.05 8.79 12.54
CA VAL A 557 17.13 9.12 11.42
C VAL A 557 16.41 10.45 11.69
N VAL A 558 16.25 11.26 10.64
CA VAL A 558 15.33 12.41 10.64
C VAL A 558 14.26 12.21 9.56
N VAL A 559 12.98 12.35 9.93
CA VAL A 559 11.84 12.29 9.02
C VAL A 559 11.24 13.67 8.84
N ILE A 560 11.20 14.19 7.62
CA ILE A 560 10.63 15.50 7.29
C ILE A 560 9.15 15.34 6.94
N GLY A 561 8.24 15.83 7.79
CA GLY A 561 6.80 15.76 7.55
C GLY A 561 5.98 15.78 8.83
N GLY A 562 4.65 15.84 8.69
CA GLY A 562 3.70 15.83 9.82
C GLY A 562 2.38 15.11 9.50
N GLY A 563 2.35 14.31 8.44
CA GLY A 563 1.21 13.44 8.10
C GLY A 563 1.44 12.00 8.56
N LEU A 564 0.46 11.13 8.33
CA LEU A 564 0.58 9.71 8.68
C LEU A 564 1.78 9.02 8.01
N THR A 565 2.11 9.36 6.76
CA THR A 565 3.32 8.84 6.11
C THR A 565 4.60 9.13 6.90
N ALA A 566 4.69 10.26 7.62
CA ALA A 566 5.84 10.57 8.46
C ALA A 566 5.86 9.73 9.75
N ILE A 567 4.68 9.51 10.36
CA ILE A 567 4.50 8.64 11.53
C ILE A 567 4.86 7.18 11.19
N ASP A 568 4.29 6.66 10.09
CA ASP A 568 4.55 5.32 9.59
C ASP A 568 6.03 5.15 9.24
N THR A 569 6.64 6.11 8.52
CA THR A 569 8.08 6.04 8.21
C THR A 569 8.95 6.02 9.47
N ALA A 570 8.61 6.83 10.48
CA ALA A 570 9.39 6.90 11.71
C ALA A 570 9.31 5.59 12.51
N THR A 571 8.11 5.06 12.74
CA THR A 571 7.89 3.81 13.50
C THR A 571 8.49 2.60 12.78
N GLU A 572 8.26 2.47 11.47
CA GLU A 572 8.80 1.36 10.68
C GLU A 572 10.32 1.43 10.57
N SER A 573 10.94 2.61 10.52
CA SER A 573 12.40 2.74 10.47
C SER A 573 13.10 2.22 11.73
N LEU A 574 12.51 2.44 12.92
CA LEU A 574 13.02 1.90 14.18
C LEU A 574 12.91 0.38 14.23
N ALA A 575 11.72 -0.14 13.90
CA ALA A 575 11.47 -1.58 13.88
C ALA A 575 12.37 -2.29 12.85
N TYR A 576 12.50 -1.71 11.65
CA TYR A 576 13.32 -2.27 10.58
C TYR A 576 14.80 -2.32 10.93
N TYR A 577 15.35 -1.30 11.60
CA TYR A 577 16.77 -1.27 11.93
C TYR A 577 17.21 -2.50 12.71
N VAL A 578 16.41 -2.90 13.72
CA VAL A 578 16.65 -4.09 14.54
C VAL A 578 16.66 -5.36 13.69
N VAL A 579 15.71 -5.50 12.76
CA VAL A 579 15.63 -6.65 11.84
C VAL A 579 16.83 -6.67 10.88
N GLN A 580 17.17 -5.54 10.28
CA GLN A 580 18.26 -5.41 9.32
C GLN A 580 19.61 -5.81 9.94
N VAL A 581 19.96 -5.25 11.10
CA VAL A 581 21.24 -5.57 11.75
C VAL A 581 21.29 -7.02 12.25
N GLY A 582 20.15 -7.56 12.72
CA GLY A 582 20.02 -8.96 13.07
C GLY A 582 20.24 -9.89 11.87
N LYS A 583 19.60 -9.59 10.73
CA LYS A 583 19.78 -10.32 9.46
C LYS A 583 21.22 -10.24 8.96
N PHE A 584 21.83 -9.05 9.05
CA PHE A 584 23.23 -8.84 8.69
C PHE A 584 24.17 -9.70 9.54
N LEU A 585 24.02 -9.67 10.87
CA LEU A 585 24.84 -10.47 11.78
C LEU A 585 24.69 -11.97 11.52
N HIS A 586 23.46 -12.45 11.32
CA HIS A 586 23.20 -13.86 11.04
C HIS A 586 23.94 -14.34 9.78
N ARG A 587 23.82 -13.60 8.68
CA ARG A 587 24.50 -13.94 7.41
C ARG A 587 26.01 -13.83 7.55
N TYR A 588 26.51 -12.79 8.23
CA TYR A 588 27.93 -12.60 8.47
C TYR A 588 28.54 -13.77 9.26
N GLU A 589 27.94 -14.16 10.39
CA GLU A 589 28.45 -15.26 11.23
C GLU A 589 28.40 -16.61 10.49
N ALA A 590 27.34 -16.85 9.72
CA ALA A 590 27.22 -18.07 8.92
C ALA A 590 28.25 -18.13 7.79
N LEU A 591 28.42 -17.05 7.02
CA LEU A 591 29.45 -16.97 5.98
C LEU A 591 30.86 -17.04 6.58
N ALA A 592 31.10 -16.43 7.75
CA ALA A 592 32.42 -16.45 8.38
C ALA A 592 32.84 -17.87 8.74
N HIS A 593 31.89 -18.73 9.11
CA HIS A 593 32.11 -20.14 9.33
C HIS A 593 32.41 -20.91 8.03
N GLU A 594 31.81 -20.51 6.91
CA GLU A 594 31.91 -21.22 5.61
C GLU A 594 33.14 -20.81 4.78
N ILE A 595 33.41 -19.50 4.65
CA ILE A 595 34.44 -18.94 3.75
C ILE A 595 35.47 -18.06 4.45
N GLY A 596 35.34 -17.84 5.77
CA GLY A 596 36.22 -16.97 6.55
C GLY A 596 35.90 -15.48 6.42
N GLU A 597 36.24 -14.70 7.47
CA GLU A 597 35.93 -13.25 7.52
C GLU A 597 36.69 -12.44 6.45
N ASP A 598 37.92 -12.82 6.12
CA ASP A 598 38.73 -12.11 5.13
C ASP A 598 38.07 -12.13 3.74
N ALA A 599 37.53 -13.28 3.33
CA ALA A 599 36.83 -13.42 2.05
C ALA A 599 35.54 -12.58 1.99
N ILE A 600 34.86 -12.41 3.13
CA ILE A 600 33.66 -11.57 3.23
C ILE A 600 34.03 -10.10 3.09
N ARG A 601 35.10 -9.68 3.77
CA ARG A 601 35.54 -8.30 3.92
C ARG A 601 36.35 -7.77 2.75
N ASP A 602 37.07 -8.61 2.02
CA ASP A 602 37.89 -8.23 0.86
C ASP A 602 37.21 -7.27 -0.13
N PRO A 603 35.96 -7.52 -0.59
CA PRO A 603 35.29 -6.63 -1.55
C PRO A 603 34.75 -5.32 -0.95
N TRP A 604 34.88 -5.09 0.36
CA TRP A 604 34.34 -3.90 1.02
C TRP A 604 35.31 -2.73 0.97
N ASP A 605 34.81 -1.57 0.59
CA ASP A 605 35.51 -0.29 0.73
C ASP A 605 35.49 0.20 2.20
N ASP A 606 36.24 1.26 2.49
CA ASP A 606 36.36 1.77 3.87
C ASP A 606 35.02 2.20 4.47
N TYR A 607 34.13 2.79 3.65
CA TYR A 607 32.81 3.21 4.10
C TYR A 607 31.92 2.01 4.44
N GLU A 608 31.94 0.98 3.59
CA GLU A 608 31.22 -0.27 3.83
C GLU A 608 31.74 -0.99 5.07
N ARG A 609 33.06 -0.96 5.33
CA ARG A 609 33.65 -1.49 6.57
C ARG A 609 33.15 -0.74 7.80
N GLU A 610 33.10 0.59 7.77
CA GLU A 610 32.55 1.39 8.88
C GLU A 610 31.09 1.03 9.19
N ILE A 611 30.26 0.85 8.16
CA ILE A 611 28.86 0.45 8.33
C ILE A 611 28.75 -0.98 8.86
N ALA A 612 29.57 -1.90 8.35
CA ALA A 612 29.56 -3.28 8.79
C ALA A 612 29.91 -3.38 10.28
N GLU A 613 30.91 -2.64 10.76
CA GLU A 613 31.27 -2.60 12.18
C GLU A 613 30.13 -2.00 13.03
N GLU A 614 29.47 -0.94 12.57
CA GLU A 614 28.27 -0.40 13.22
C GLU A 614 27.19 -1.48 13.36
N PHE A 615 26.85 -2.17 12.27
CA PHE A 615 25.78 -3.16 12.27
C PHE A 615 26.12 -4.37 13.14
N LEU A 616 27.34 -4.88 13.06
CA LEU A 616 27.80 -6.00 13.89
C LEU A 616 27.78 -5.63 15.38
N ALA A 617 28.25 -4.43 15.73
CA ALA A 617 28.23 -3.94 17.11
C ALA A 617 26.81 -3.83 17.66
N HIS A 618 25.91 -3.19 16.92
CA HIS A 618 24.52 -3.00 17.35
C HIS A 618 23.76 -4.33 17.43
N ALA A 619 23.92 -5.22 16.45
CA ALA A 619 23.27 -6.53 16.46
C ALA A 619 23.73 -7.41 17.63
N ARG A 620 25.04 -7.41 17.93
CA ARG A 620 25.60 -8.13 19.09
C ARG A 620 25.08 -7.55 20.41
N ALA A 621 25.00 -6.23 20.52
CA ALA A 621 24.45 -5.57 21.69
C ALA A 621 22.96 -5.91 21.90
N ILE A 622 22.14 -5.89 20.84
CA ILE A 622 20.73 -6.30 20.89
C ILE A 622 20.60 -7.76 21.34
N ARG A 623 21.40 -8.67 20.75
CA ARG A 623 21.42 -10.09 21.13
C ARG A 623 21.78 -10.27 22.61
N GLN A 624 22.74 -9.49 23.10
CA GLN A 624 23.14 -9.50 24.51
C GLN A 624 22.03 -8.97 25.43
N GLU A 625 21.40 -7.86 25.07
CA GLU A 625 20.31 -7.27 25.86
C GLU A 625 19.11 -8.23 25.96
N ARG A 626 18.74 -8.90 24.85
CA ARG A 626 17.70 -9.93 24.86
C ARG A 626 18.01 -11.05 25.85
N ARG A 627 19.24 -11.57 25.85
CA ARG A 627 19.69 -12.59 26.82
C ARG A 627 19.64 -12.09 28.26
N GLN A 628 20.06 -10.84 28.51
CA GLN A 628 20.04 -10.24 29.85
C GLN A 628 18.62 -9.98 30.34
N ALA A 629 17.72 -9.59 29.44
CA ALA A 629 16.31 -9.35 29.73
C ALA A 629 15.60 -10.66 30.09
N GLU A 630 15.82 -11.71 29.30
CA GLU A 630 15.32 -13.07 29.55
C GLU A 630 15.82 -13.60 30.90
N ALA A 631 17.12 -13.51 31.17
CA ALA A 631 17.70 -13.94 32.45
C ALA A 631 17.17 -13.17 33.67
N ALA A 632 16.68 -11.94 33.47
CA ALA A 632 16.12 -11.09 34.52
C ALA A 632 14.59 -11.09 34.55
N GLY A 633 13.91 -11.86 33.69
CA GLY A 633 12.44 -11.91 33.62
C GLY A 633 11.79 -10.56 33.27
N ARG A 634 12.46 -9.75 32.45
CA ARG A 634 11.99 -8.40 32.03
C ARG A 634 11.94 -8.30 30.51
N GLU A 635 11.21 -7.32 29.99
CA GLU A 635 11.26 -7.00 28.57
C GLU A 635 12.62 -6.38 28.16
N PRO A 636 13.11 -6.65 26.94
CA PRO A 636 14.32 -6.03 26.40
C PRO A 636 14.25 -4.50 26.29
N ARG A 637 15.35 -3.83 26.63
CA ARG A 637 15.54 -2.37 26.58
C ARG A 637 15.99 -1.85 25.23
N ILE A 638 15.37 -2.36 24.16
CA ILE A 638 15.76 -2.05 22.78
C ILE A 638 15.41 -0.61 22.40
N ALA A 639 14.24 -0.10 22.78
CA ALA A 639 13.86 1.29 22.49
C ALA A 639 14.85 2.30 23.11
N GLU A 640 15.33 2.03 24.32
CA GLU A 640 16.34 2.83 24.99
C GLU A 640 17.70 2.75 24.29
N MET A 641 18.11 1.56 23.81
CA MET A 641 19.33 1.40 23.01
C MET A 641 19.24 2.15 21.68
N LEU A 642 18.11 2.08 20.98
CA LEU A 642 17.90 2.82 19.73
C LEU A 642 17.98 4.33 19.96
N ARG A 643 17.39 4.84 21.05
CA ARG A 643 17.54 6.25 21.46
C ARG A 643 18.99 6.61 21.79
N HIS A 644 19.73 5.71 22.44
CA HIS A 644 21.15 5.91 22.74
C HIS A 644 21.99 6.02 21.46
N TRP A 645 21.64 5.27 20.41
CA TRP A 645 22.23 5.37 19.07
C TRP A 645 21.67 6.54 18.22
N GLY A 646 20.93 7.44 18.86
CA GLY A 646 20.44 8.68 18.27
C GLY A 646 18.98 8.64 17.78
N GLY A 647 18.34 7.47 17.76
CA GLY A 647 16.90 7.29 17.54
C GLY A 647 16.35 7.91 16.26
N VAL A 648 15.07 8.29 16.32
CA VAL A 648 14.34 8.90 15.19
C VAL A 648 13.67 10.18 15.65
N THR A 649 13.85 11.24 14.87
CA THR A 649 13.16 12.52 15.07
C THR A 649 12.29 12.85 13.86
N ILE A 650 11.00 13.09 14.09
CA ILE A 650 10.12 13.72 13.11
C ILE A 650 10.30 15.23 13.21
N ALA A 651 10.61 15.89 12.10
CA ALA A 651 10.73 17.33 12.01
C ALA A 651 9.61 17.90 11.15
N TYR A 652 8.83 18.80 11.72
CA TYR A 652 7.69 19.41 11.05
C TYR A 652 7.78 20.94 11.05
N ARG A 653 7.48 21.56 9.91
CA ARG A 653 7.62 23.02 9.70
C ARG A 653 6.68 23.90 10.52
N ARG A 654 5.66 23.34 11.17
CA ARG A 654 4.70 24.04 12.05
C ARG A 654 4.67 23.36 13.43
N ARG A 655 3.71 23.72 14.28
CA ARG A 655 3.49 23.05 15.56
C ARG A 655 2.91 21.65 15.34
N LEU A 656 3.11 20.74 16.28
CA LEU A 656 2.54 19.40 16.29
C LEU A 656 1.02 19.46 16.20
N ILE A 657 0.39 20.38 16.93
CA ILE A 657 -1.07 20.56 16.91
C ILE A 657 -1.61 21.04 15.55
N ASP A 658 -0.75 21.62 14.69
CA ASP A 658 -1.09 22.02 13.32
C ASP A 658 -0.77 20.92 12.29
N SER A 659 -0.30 19.76 12.75
CA SER A 659 0.06 18.64 11.86
C SER A 659 -1.20 17.88 11.42
N PRO A 660 -1.25 17.39 10.17
CA PRO A 660 -2.32 16.49 9.74
C PRO A 660 -2.45 15.25 10.60
N SER A 661 -1.35 14.66 11.09
CA SER A 661 -1.41 13.52 12.00
C SER A 661 -2.09 13.87 13.31
N TYR A 662 -1.86 15.05 13.91
CA TYR A 662 -2.55 15.43 15.14
C TYR A 662 -4.03 15.80 14.91
N THR A 663 -4.29 16.67 13.95
CA THR A 663 -5.66 17.18 13.67
C THR A 663 -6.60 16.09 13.17
N LEU A 664 -6.05 15.09 12.47
CA LEU A 664 -6.84 14.01 11.90
C LEU A 664 -6.69 12.69 12.64
N ASN A 665 -5.59 12.36 13.32
CA ASN A 665 -5.33 11.04 13.90
C ASN A 665 -4.35 11.12 15.10
N HIS A 666 -4.63 11.98 16.08
CA HIS A 666 -3.74 12.22 17.23
C HIS A 666 -3.31 10.97 17.99
N GLU A 667 -4.12 9.91 17.97
CA GLU A 667 -3.83 8.59 18.55
C GLU A 667 -2.58 7.96 17.91
N GLU A 668 -2.34 8.21 16.62
CA GLU A 668 -1.14 7.74 15.91
C GLU A 668 0.11 8.51 16.30
N VAL A 669 -0.04 9.79 16.65
CA VAL A 669 1.05 10.60 17.22
C VAL A 669 1.45 10.04 18.57
N GLU A 670 0.48 9.77 19.45
CA GLU A 670 0.73 9.21 20.78
C GLU A 670 1.49 7.87 20.66
N LYS A 671 1.01 6.94 19.83
CA LYS A 671 1.68 5.63 19.64
C LYS A 671 3.10 5.75 19.10
N ALA A 672 3.38 6.69 18.19
CA ALA A 672 4.75 6.91 17.73
C ALA A 672 5.66 7.42 18.86
N LEU A 673 5.18 8.35 19.69
CA LEU A 673 5.96 8.86 20.83
C LEU A 673 6.21 7.76 21.87
N GLU A 674 5.23 6.88 22.12
CA GLU A 674 5.37 5.70 22.97
C GLU A 674 6.49 4.76 22.47
N GLU A 675 6.69 4.61 21.15
CA GLU A 675 7.79 3.80 20.59
C GLU A 675 9.17 4.46 20.70
N GLY A 676 9.24 5.65 21.30
CA GLY A 676 10.49 6.33 21.58
C GLY A 676 10.86 7.42 20.60
N ILE A 677 9.99 7.75 19.64
CA ILE A 677 10.23 8.79 18.63
C ILE A 677 10.14 10.19 19.26
N TRP A 678 10.93 11.12 18.74
CA TRP A 678 10.82 12.55 19.08
C TRP A 678 10.10 13.33 17.98
N PHE A 679 9.36 14.36 18.37
CA PHE A 679 8.75 15.32 17.43
C PHE A 679 9.33 16.71 17.64
N ALA A 680 9.95 17.30 16.62
CA ALA A 680 10.51 18.64 16.62
C ALA A 680 9.61 19.60 15.81
N GLU A 681 9.12 20.65 16.47
CA GLU A 681 8.23 21.63 15.88
C GLU A 681 8.96 22.79 15.19
N GLY A 682 8.29 23.40 14.21
CA GLY A 682 8.78 24.61 13.54
C GLY A 682 10.03 24.40 12.69
N MET A 683 10.38 23.17 12.33
CA MET A 683 11.63 22.84 11.64
C MET A 683 11.42 22.71 10.12
N THR A 684 12.05 23.59 9.35
CA THR A 684 12.04 23.56 7.87
C THR A 684 13.41 23.16 7.33
N PRO A 685 13.53 22.17 6.43
CA PRO A 685 14.83 21.74 5.91
C PRO A 685 15.51 22.83 5.07
N VAL A 686 16.83 22.98 5.27
CA VAL A 686 17.70 23.93 4.54
C VAL A 686 18.71 23.20 3.67
N GLY A 687 19.27 22.08 4.15
CA GLY A 687 20.26 21.30 3.40
C GLY A 687 20.78 20.12 4.21
N VAL A 688 21.28 19.11 3.51
CA VAL A 688 21.90 17.93 4.12
C VAL A 688 23.41 18.13 4.13
N ASP A 689 24.03 17.91 5.29
CA ASP A 689 25.48 17.90 5.41
C ASP A 689 25.99 16.47 5.23
N VAL A 690 27.03 16.32 4.42
CA VAL A 690 27.63 15.02 4.09
C VAL A 690 28.98 14.82 4.79
N ASP A 691 29.35 13.56 5.01
CA ASP A 691 30.69 13.15 5.45
C ASP A 691 31.71 13.11 4.29
N HIS A 692 32.94 12.68 4.57
CA HIS A 692 34.01 12.61 3.56
C HIS A 692 33.75 11.55 2.48
N TYR A 693 32.77 10.67 2.67
CA TYR A 693 32.33 9.71 1.66
C TYR A 693 31.10 10.20 0.86
N GLY A 694 30.61 11.42 1.10
CA GLY A 694 29.41 11.94 0.45
C GLY A 694 28.09 11.40 1.01
N ALA A 695 28.10 10.74 2.17
CA ALA A 695 26.89 10.25 2.82
C ALA A 695 26.37 11.23 3.87
N ALA A 696 25.06 11.23 4.13
CA ALA A 696 24.45 12.06 5.16
C ALA A 696 25.11 11.84 6.53
N ARG A 697 25.51 12.95 7.17
CA ARG A 697 25.94 12.98 8.58
C ARG A 697 25.03 13.83 9.45
N GLY A 698 24.26 14.73 8.84
CA GLY A 698 23.29 15.55 9.52
C GLY A 698 22.46 16.38 8.55
N ILE A 699 21.46 17.07 9.08
CA ILE A 699 20.59 17.96 8.34
C ILE A 699 20.47 19.30 9.07
N ARG A 700 20.54 20.39 8.31
CA ARG A 700 20.29 21.74 8.81
C ARG A 700 18.82 22.08 8.64
N LEU A 701 18.18 22.44 9.74
CA LEU A 701 16.78 22.82 9.81
C LEU A 701 16.67 24.25 10.33
N LYS A 702 15.87 25.08 9.68
CA LYS A 702 15.57 26.44 10.12
C LYS A 702 14.30 26.45 10.97
N ASN A 703 14.40 27.04 12.15
CA ASN A 703 13.26 27.31 13.01
C ASN A 703 12.39 28.41 12.38
N ALA A 704 11.13 28.11 12.08
CA ALA A 704 10.21 29.03 11.44
C ALA A 704 9.86 30.26 12.29
N GLY A 705 9.93 30.15 13.62
CA GLY A 705 9.62 31.25 14.55
C GLY A 705 10.80 32.20 14.78
N THR A 706 12.02 31.66 14.93
CA THR A 706 13.21 32.46 15.26
C THR A 706 14.09 32.76 14.05
N GLY A 707 13.98 31.98 12.98
CA GLY A 707 14.87 32.04 11.82
C GLY A 707 16.23 31.39 12.04
N THR A 708 16.52 30.87 13.25
CA THR A 708 17.79 30.23 13.59
C THR A 708 17.91 28.87 12.90
N GLU A 709 19.10 28.58 12.35
CA GLU A 709 19.44 27.24 11.86
C GLU A 709 19.93 26.34 12.99
N HIS A 710 19.39 25.12 13.04
CA HIS A 710 19.76 24.07 13.96
C HIS A 710 20.28 22.88 13.16
N TRP A 711 21.36 22.26 13.64
CA TRP A 711 21.92 21.06 13.05
C TRP A 711 21.45 19.82 13.80
N PHE A 712 20.91 18.85 13.07
CA PHE A 712 20.45 17.57 13.59
C PHE A 712 21.37 16.45 13.07
N PRO A 713 21.94 15.60 13.93
CA PRO A 713 22.67 14.43 13.47
C PRO A 713 21.72 13.47 12.77
N ALA A 714 22.10 13.00 11.58
CA ALA A 714 21.29 12.11 10.75
C ALA A 714 22.18 11.33 9.78
N ARG A 715 22.18 9.99 9.89
CA ARG A 715 22.76 9.10 8.86
C ARG A 715 21.72 8.70 7.81
N THR A 716 20.45 8.82 8.17
CA THR A 716 19.32 8.62 7.26
C THR A 716 18.37 9.81 7.34
N VAL A 717 17.92 10.32 6.20
CA VAL A 717 16.89 11.37 6.12
C VAL A 717 15.75 10.87 5.22
N PHE A 718 14.53 10.92 5.73
CA PHE A 718 13.34 10.59 4.97
C PHE A 718 12.50 11.83 4.65
N VAL A 719 12.06 11.94 3.41
CA VAL A 719 11.19 13.03 2.95
C VAL A 719 9.75 12.55 2.82
N ALA A 720 8.88 13.00 3.74
CA ALA A 720 7.45 12.70 3.80
C ALA A 720 6.61 13.99 3.63
N ALA A 721 6.90 14.75 2.57
CA ALA A 721 6.29 16.07 2.29
C ALA A 721 4.94 16.01 1.53
N GLY A 722 4.28 14.84 1.52
CA GLY A 722 3.03 14.59 0.79
C GLY A 722 3.21 14.06 -0.63
N THR A 723 2.10 13.68 -1.25
CA THR A 723 2.03 13.10 -2.60
C THR A 723 1.04 13.89 -3.47
N GLN A 724 1.19 13.77 -4.79
CA GLN A 724 0.24 14.26 -5.79
C GLN A 724 -0.72 13.15 -6.20
N PRO A 725 -1.91 13.43 -6.77
CA PRO A 725 -2.73 12.40 -7.43
C PRO A 725 -1.98 11.76 -8.60
N ASN A 726 -2.25 10.48 -8.89
CA ASN A 726 -1.63 9.80 -10.02
C ASN A 726 -2.30 10.19 -11.34
N THR A 727 -1.82 11.28 -11.94
CA THR A 727 -2.28 11.80 -13.24
C THR A 727 -1.26 11.57 -14.36
N VAL A 728 -0.37 10.58 -14.21
CA VAL A 728 0.72 10.31 -15.16
C VAL A 728 0.23 10.06 -16.58
N LEU A 729 -0.95 9.45 -16.72
CA LEU A 729 -1.58 9.18 -18.02
C LEU A 729 -1.81 10.45 -18.85
N ALA A 730 -2.04 11.61 -18.23
CA ALA A 730 -2.21 12.86 -18.96
C ALA A 730 -0.94 13.37 -19.63
N ARG A 731 0.24 12.95 -19.14
CA ARG A 731 1.52 13.25 -19.81
C ARG A 731 1.91 12.19 -20.83
N GLU A 732 1.48 10.95 -20.63
CA GLU A 732 1.77 9.87 -21.59
C GLU A 732 0.84 9.86 -22.79
N HIS A 733 -0.43 10.24 -22.59
CA HIS A 733 -1.50 10.18 -23.59
C HIS A 733 -2.31 11.50 -23.58
N PRO A 734 -1.70 12.64 -23.94
CA PRO A 734 -2.31 13.97 -23.77
C PRO A 734 -3.62 14.15 -24.56
N GLU A 735 -3.80 13.44 -25.67
CA GLU A 735 -5.01 13.47 -26.52
C GLU A 735 -6.28 12.96 -25.79
N GLY A 736 -6.13 12.09 -24.79
CA GLY A 736 -7.25 11.42 -24.11
C GLY A 736 -7.54 11.88 -22.68
N PHE A 737 -6.68 12.73 -22.10
CA PHE A 737 -6.73 13.10 -20.69
C PHE A 737 -6.43 14.59 -20.51
N THR A 738 -7.43 15.34 -20.08
CA THR A 738 -7.27 16.75 -19.70
C THR A 738 -7.15 16.90 -18.18
N LEU A 739 -6.32 17.84 -17.72
CA LEU A 739 -6.14 18.15 -16.30
C LEU A 739 -6.77 19.49 -15.95
N GLU A 740 -7.37 19.55 -14.76
CA GLU A 740 -7.78 20.78 -14.09
C GLU A 740 -6.98 20.92 -12.78
N GLY A 741 -6.02 21.85 -12.78
CA GLY A 741 -5.01 21.94 -11.74
C GLY A 741 -4.14 20.67 -11.72
N LYS A 742 -4.27 19.87 -10.65
CA LYS A 742 -3.52 18.61 -10.48
C LYS A 742 -4.37 17.35 -10.69
N TYR A 743 -5.68 17.48 -10.87
CA TYR A 743 -6.60 16.35 -11.05
C TYR A 743 -7.04 16.24 -12.51
N PHE A 744 -7.62 15.10 -12.89
CA PHE A 744 -8.31 14.98 -14.16
C PHE A 744 -9.54 15.91 -14.21
N SER A 745 -9.81 16.48 -15.37
CA SER A 745 -11.04 17.22 -15.64
C SER A 745 -12.26 16.28 -15.62
N ALA A 746 -13.42 16.81 -15.24
CA ALA A 746 -14.68 16.07 -15.17
C ALA A 746 -15.65 16.50 -16.28
N ILE A 747 -16.52 15.57 -16.68
CA ILE A 747 -17.65 15.84 -17.56
C ILE A 747 -18.95 15.30 -16.95
N ASP A 748 -20.09 15.79 -17.43
CA ASP A 748 -21.39 15.18 -17.18
C ASP A 748 -21.70 14.04 -18.17
N ALA A 749 -22.87 13.42 -18.02
CA ALA A 749 -23.32 12.33 -18.89
C ALA A 749 -23.61 12.78 -20.35
N THR A 750 -23.69 14.08 -20.62
CA THR A 750 -23.83 14.63 -21.98
C THR A 750 -22.47 14.89 -22.64
N GLY A 751 -21.39 14.93 -21.86
CA GLY A 751 -20.04 15.27 -22.29
C GLY A 751 -19.66 16.72 -22.03
N GLN A 752 -20.47 17.49 -21.30
CA GLN A 752 -20.13 18.87 -20.96
C GLN A 752 -19.21 18.92 -19.74
N PRO A 753 -18.18 19.81 -19.73
CA PRO A 753 -17.31 19.99 -18.58
C PRO A 753 -18.08 20.38 -17.31
N VAL A 754 -17.70 19.79 -16.18
CA VAL A 754 -18.22 20.12 -14.85
C VAL A 754 -17.08 20.26 -13.85
N ALA A 755 -17.31 21.01 -12.77
CA ALA A 755 -16.32 21.25 -11.73
C ALA A 755 -16.69 20.49 -10.44
N PRO A 756 -15.94 19.45 -10.06
CA PRO A 756 -16.22 18.70 -8.84
C PRO A 756 -15.92 19.50 -7.57
N GLU A 757 -16.67 19.24 -6.50
CA GLU A 757 -16.48 19.90 -5.22
C GLU A 757 -15.15 19.47 -4.55
N TYR A 758 -14.29 20.43 -4.19
CA TYR A 758 -12.99 20.12 -3.58
C TYR A 758 -13.11 19.74 -2.10
N GLY A 759 -12.51 18.61 -1.70
CA GLY A 759 -12.42 18.18 -0.30
C GLY A 759 -13.76 17.86 0.38
N ALA A 760 -14.83 17.68 -0.39
CA ALA A 760 -16.15 17.31 0.09
C ALA A 760 -16.33 15.80 0.07
N ALA A 761 -16.21 15.10 1.21
CA ALA A 761 -16.39 13.64 1.27
C ALA A 761 -17.81 13.16 0.91
N LYS A 762 -18.76 14.09 0.83
CA LYS A 762 -20.16 13.91 0.44
C LYS A 762 -20.58 15.08 -0.46
N PRO A 763 -20.07 15.14 -1.69
CA PRO A 763 -20.44 16.20 -2.61
C PRO A 763 -21.93 16.06 -2.97
N SER A 764 -22.57 17.16 -3.36
CA SER A 764 -23.96 17.17 -3.82
C SER A 764 -24.17 16.29 -5.05
N GLN A 765 -23.16 16.21 -5.91
CA GLN A 765 -23.07 15.28 -7.02
C GLN A 765 -21.65 14.70 -7.09
N PRO A 766 -21.50 13.38 -7.32
CA PRO A 766 -20.19 12.74 -7.27
C PRO A 766 -19.27 13.08 -8.45
N GLN A 767 -19.82 13.46 -9.62
CA GLN A 767 -19.09 13.90 -10.83
C GLN A 767 -17.85 13.05 -11.20
N VAL A 768 -18.04 11.75 -11.45
CA VAL A 768 -16.95 10.79 -11.65
C VAL A 768 -16.57 10.53 -13.12
N LEU A 769 -17.28 11.10 -14.10
CA LEU A 769 -16.99 10.87 -15.52
C LEU A 769 -15.85 11.78 -15.97
N LEU A 770 -14.88 11.21 -16.68
CA LEU A 770 -13.63 11.85 -17.10
C LEU A 770 -13.67 12.25 -18.57
N SER A 771 -14.01 11.31 -19.44
CA SER A 771 -14.06 11.50 -20.89
C SER A 771 -15.15 10.65 -21.53
N ARG A 772 -15.54 11.06 -22.72
CA ARG A 772 -16.51 10.37 -23.58
C ARG A 772 -15.93 10.25 -24.98
N ASN A 773 -15.81 9.03 -25.47
CA ASN A 773 -15.38 8.74 -26.84
C ASN A 773 -16.51 9.06 -27.85
N ASP A 774 -16.16 9.19 -29.12
CA ASP A 774 -17.12 9.41 -30.21
C ASP A 774 -18.19 8.32 -30.32
N ASP A 775 -17.83 7.08 -29.97
CA ASP A 775 -18.78 5.95 -29.91
C ASP A 775 -19.69 5.96 -28.66
N GLY A 776 -19.51 6.94 -27.77
CA GLY A 776 -20.26 7.12 -26.54
C GLY A 776 -19.77 6.29 -25.36
N ARG A 777 -18.60 5.62 -25.42
CA ARG A 777 -17.98 4.98 -24.24
C ARG A 777 -17.43 6.04 -23.30
N PHE A 778 -17.45 5.76 -22.01
CA PHE A 778 -16.96 6.67 -20.99
C PHE A 778 -15.75 6.10 -20.27
N MET A 779 -14.87 7.01 -19.85
CA MET A 779 -13.92 6.76 -18.78
C MET A 779 -14.39 7.49 -17.52
N SER A 780 -14.08 6.92 -16.36
CA SER A 780 -14.36 7.53 -15.05
C SER A 780 -13.14 7.44 -14.13
N TYR A 781 -13.15 8.16 -13.01
CA TYR A 781 -12.04 8.22 -12.07
C TYR A 781 -12.52 8.31 -10.62
N PHE A 782 -11.77 7.67 -9.71
CA PHE A 782 -12.19 7.42 -8.33
C PHE A 782 -11.02 7.48 -7.34
N GLY A 783 -11.32 7.66 -6.06
CA GLY A 783 -10.31 7.67 -4.99
C GLY A 783 -9.44 8.91 -5.00
N ASP A 784 -8.12 8.74 -4.77
CA ASP A 784 -7.18 9.84 -4.60
C ASP A 784 -6.98 10.70 -5.85
N VAL A 785 -7.36 10.21 -7.04
CA VAL A 785 -7.37 11.02 -8.28
C VAL A 785 -8.61 11.90 -8.40
N HIS A 786 -9.58 11.80 -7.48
CA HIS A 786 -10.76 12.63 -7.44
C HIS A 786 -10.63 13.75 -6.39
N PRO A 787 -10.89 15.03 -6.73
CA PRO A 787 -10.69 16.18 -5.83
C PRO A 787 -11.56 16.17 -4.58
N SER A 788 -12.67 15.43 -4.56
CA SER A 788 -13.58 15.33 -3.40
C SER A 788 -13.17 14.24 -2.39
N TYR A 789 -12.51 13.18 -2.85
CA TYR A 789 -12.42 11.90 -2.12
C TYR A 789 -10.98 11.49 -1.71
N PHE A 790 -10.00 12.38 -1.84
CA PHE A 790 -8.60 12.07 -1.57
C PHE A 790 -8.26 11.93 -0.08
N GLY A 791 -7.22 11.15 0.21
CA GLY A 791 -6.46 11.16 1.47
C GLY A 791 -6.90 10.21 2.57
N ASN A 792 -7.96 9.41 2.39
CA ASN A 792 -8.35 8.36 3.33
C ASN A 792 -9.01 7.18 2.60
N VAL A 793 -8.75 5.96 3.07
CA VAL A 793 -9.38 4.69 2.64
C VAL A 793 -10.90 4.81 2.55
N VAL A 794 -11.57 5.29 3.59
CA VAL A 794 -13.05 5.36 3.62
C VAL A 794 -13.60 6.36 2.58
N LYS A 795 -12.85 7.44 2.28
CA LYS A 795 -13.23 8.40 1.24
C LYS A 795 -13.03 7.82 -0.15
N ALA A 796 -11.98 7.05 -0.37
CA ALA A 796 -11.76 6.33 -1.62
C ALA A 796 -12.89 5.30 -1.87
N MET A 797 -13.31 4.57 -0.85
CA MET A 797 -14.46 3.67 -0.93
C MET A 797 -15.77 4.44 -1.19
N ALA A 798 -15.96 5.60 -0.54
CA ALA A 798 -17.12 6.46 -0.76
C ALA A 798 -17.22 6.97 -2.19
N SER A 799 -16.09 7.29 -2.84
CA SER A 799 -16.09 7.66 -4.26
C SER A 799 -16.71 6.58 -5.15
N ALA A 800 -16.39 5.31 -4.87
CA ALA A 800 -16.94 4.17 -5.60
C ALA A 800 -18.42 3.97 -5.29
N LYS A 801 -18.80 3.96 -3.99
CA LYS A 801 -20.20 3.82 -3.56
C LYS A 801 -21.10 4.91 -4.13
N GLN A 802 -20.66 6.16 -4.15
CA GLN A 802 -21.46 7.28 -4.62
C GLN A 802 -21.42 7.39 -6.16
N GLY A 803 -20.33 6.98 -6.80
CA GLY A 803 -20.14 7.14 -8.25
C GLY A 803 -20.57 5.94 -9.11
N TYR A 804 -20.64 4.71 -8.59
CA TYR A 804 -21.07 3.55 -9.38
C TYR A 804 -22.45 3.72 -10.05
N PRO A 805 -23.46 4.38 -9.44
CA PRO A 805 -24.76 4.55 -10.09
C PRO A 805 -24.68 5.44 -11.34
N VAL A 806 -23.69 6.34 -11.41
CA VAL A 806 -23.42 7.16 -12.60
C VAL A 806 -22.88 6.27 -13.72
N VAL A 807 -21.93 5.39 -13.40
CA VAL A 807 -21.35 4.42 -14.35
C VAL A 807 -22.41 3.47 -14.89
N SER A 808 -23.21 2.85 -14.00
CA SER A 808 -24.29 1.94 -14.41
C SER A 808 -25.32 2.63 -15.31
N ARG A 809 -25.61 3.92 -15.08
CA ARG A 809 -26.55 4.69 -15.90
C ARG A 809 -26.04 4.94 -17.31
N VAL A 810 -24.76 5.30 -17.49
CA VAL A 810 -24.19 5.51 -18.83
C VAL A 810 -24.01 4.19 -19.58
N LEU A 811 -23.66 3.11 -18.86
CA LEU A 811 -23.63 1.76 -19.40
C LEU A 811 -25.02 1.32 -19.91
N ALA A 812 -26.08 1.55 -19.13
CA ALA A 812 -27.45 1.15 -19.46
C ALA A 812 -27.98 1.77 -20.76
N GLN A 813 -27.43 2.90 -21.20
CA GLN A 813 -27.83 3.59 -22.43
C GLN A 813 -27.32 2.90 -23.71
N ARG A 814 -26.55 1.83 -23.59
CA ARG A 814 -25.82 1.23 -24.70
C ARG A 814 -25.91 -0.29 -24.72
N THR A 815 -25.81 -0.86 -25.92
CA THR A 815 -25.64 -2.31 -26.09
C THR A 815 -24.22 -2.72 -25.71
N PRO A 816 -24.01 -3.94 -25.17
CA PRO A 816 -22.66 -4.44 -24.90
C PRO A 816 -21.76 -4.41 -26.14
N ALA A 817 -20.50 -4.00 -25.96
CA ALA A 817 -19.50 -3.92 -27.02
C ALA A 817 -19.00 -5.30 -27.50
N SER A 818 -19.25 -6.35 -26.72
CA SER A 818 -18.82 -7.72 -27.02
C SER A 818 -19.88 -8.72 -26.57
N GLU A 819 -20.22 -9.65 -27.45
CA GLU A 819 -21.11 -10.79 -27.17
C GLU A 819 -20.40 -11.97 -26.51
N ALA A 820 -19.07 -11.89 -26.30
CA ALA A 820 -18.30 -12.95 -25.66
C ALA A 820 -18.84 -13.26 -24.26
N THR A 821 -18.95 -14.56 -23.96
CA THR A 821 -19.25 -15.03 -22.60
C THR A 821 -18.14 -14.59 -21.64
N ARG A 822 -18.46 -14.57 -20.34
CA ARG A 822 -17.51 -14.13 -19.31
C ARG A 822 -16.27 -15.02 -19.28
N GLU A 823 -16.48 -16.32 -19.36
CA GLU A 823 -15.42 -17.34 -19.33
C GLU A 823 -14.47 -17.17 -20.51
N HIS A 824 -15.01 -16.99 -21.72
CA HIS A 824 -14.19 -16.75 -22.91
C HIS A 824 -13.43 -15.42 -22.80
N PHE A 825 -14.11 -14.35 -22.37
CA PHE A 825 -13.49 -13.03 -22.21
C PHE A 825 -12.33 -13.05 -21.20
N PHE A 826 -12.49 -13.72 -20.06
CA PHE A 826 -11.42 -13.87 -19.07
C PHE A 826 -10.28 -14.75 -19.58
N GLY A 827 -10.57 -15.84 -20.29
CA GLY A 827 -9.56 -16.71 -20.89
C GLY A 827 -8.68 -15.98 -21.91
N GLU A 828 -9.29 -15.18 -22.78
CA GLU A 828 -8.56 -14.33 -23.73
C GLU A 828 -7.66 -13.32 -23.01
N LEU A 829 -8.17 -12.62 -22.00
CA LEU A 829 -7.37 -11.68 -21.22
C LEU A 829 -6.20 -12.36 -20.50
N ALA A 830 -6.43 -13.53 -19.90
CA ALA A 830 -5.38 -14.30 -19.25
C ALA A 830 -4.27 -14.69 -20.24
N ALA A 831 -4.63 -15.15 -21.44
CA ALA A 831 -3.67 -15.49 -22.49
C ALA A 831 -2.85 -14.29 -22.98
N GLN A 832 -3.42 -13.09 -22.93
CA GLN A 832 -2.74 -11.86 -23.38
C GLN A 832 -1.89 -11.20 -22.29
N LEU A 833 -2.30 -11.30 -21.02
CA LEU A 833 -1.77 -10.51 -19.91
C LEU A 833 -0.83 -11.29 -18.96
N LEU A 834 -0.96 -12.61 -18.86
CA LEU A 834 -0.10 -13.41 -18.00
C LEU A 834 1.23 -13.74 -18.69
N ALA A 835 2.32 -13.64 -17.94
CA ALA A 835 3.66 -13.93 -18.43
C ALA A 835 4.19 -15.26 -17.87
N THR A 836 4.89 -16.01 -18.71
CA THR A 836 5.59 -17.24 -18.33
C THR A 836 6.99 -17.26 -18.93
N VAL A 837 7.90 -17.98 -18.30
CA VAL A 837 9.25 -18.18 -18.83
C VAL A 837 9.17 -19.13 -20.04
N HIS A 838 9.75 -18.73 -21.16
CA HIS A 838 9.86 -19.56 -22.35
C HIS A 838 11.18 -20.35 -22.34
N THR A 839 12.31 -19.65 -22.23
CA THR A 839 13.66 -20.24 -22.17
C THR A 839 14.59 -19.39 -21.30
N VAL A 840 15.63 -20.02 -20.75
CA VAL A 840 16.74 -19.37 -20.06
C VAL A 840 18.04 -19.87 -20.67
N GLU A 841 18.86 -18.97 -21.19
CA GLU A 841 20.09 -19.29 -21.92
C GLU A 841 21.28 -18.55 -21.32
N ARG A 842 22.36 -19.26 -21.04
CA ARG A 842 23.62 -18.66 -20.57
C ARG A 842 24.44 -18.17 -21.75
N LEU A 843 24.62 -16.85 -21.86
CA LEU A 843 25.37 -16.22 -22.95
C LEU A 843 26.87 -16.12 -22.63
N THR A 844 27.22 -15.85 -21.37
CA THR A 844 28.59 -15.77 -20.87
C THR A 844 28.65 -16.34 -19.44
N PRO A 845 29.82 -16.45 -18.78
CA PRO A 845 29.89 -16.90 -17.40
C PRO A 845 29.03 -16.08 -16.41
N THR A 846 28.69 -14.84 -16.74
CA THR A 846 27.95 -13.92 -15.86
C THR A 846 26.69 -13.33 -16.51
N ILE A 847 26.38 -13.65 -17.76
CA ILE A 847 25.23 -13.09 -18.50
C ILE A 847 24.26 -14.20 -18.89
N VAL A 848 22.99 -13.99 -18.57
CA VAL A 848 21.88 -14.87 -18.95
C VAL A 848 20.82 -14.11 -19.74
N GLU A 849 20.30 -14.75 -20.76
CA GLU A 849 19.11 -14.31 -21.50
C GLU A 849 17.89 -15.08 -20.99
N VAL A 850 16.83 -14.36 -20.67
CA VAL A 850 15.54 -14.93 -20.30
C VAL A 850 14.55 -14.54 -21.38
N THR A 851 14.05 -15.52 -22.13
CA THR A 851 12.93 -15.30 -23.06
C THR A 851 11.63 -15.60 -22.33
N LEU A 852 10.69 -14.68 -22.43
CA LEU A 852 9.38 -14.72 -21.75
C LEU A 852 8.28 -14.76 -22.79
N HIS A 853 7.27 -15.60 -22.58
CA HIS A 853 6.01 -15.52 -23.31
C HIS A 853 5.09 -14.53 -22.59
N ALA A 854 4.92 -13.34 -23.18
CA ALA A 854 4.14 -12.22 -22.67
C ALA A 854 3.51 -11.45 -23.85
N PRO A 855 2.41 -11.94 -24.43
CA PRO A 855 1.98 -11.51 -25.76
C PRO A 855 1.66 -10.02 -25.91
N LEU A 856 0.90 -9.44 -24.98
CA LEU A 856 0.55 -8.03 -25.07
C LEU A 856 1.76 -7.13 -24.81
N ALA A 857 2.60 -7.50 -23.84
CA ALA A 857 3.85 -6.79 -23.55
C ALA A 857 4.78 -6.77 -24.78
N ALA A 858 4.98 -7.92 -25.43
CA ALA A 858 5.81 -8.05 -26.64
C ALA A 858 5.34 -7.14 -27.78
N ARG A 859 4.03 -7.09 -28.06
CA ARG A 859 3.47 -6.27 -29.12
C ARG A 859 3.53 -4.76 -28.86
N LYS A 860 3.68 -4.35 -27.60
CA LYS A 860 3.73 -2.94 -27.20
C LYS A 860 5.13 -2.38 -27.07
N PHE A 861 6.14 -3.24 -27.09
CA PHE A 861 7.52 -2.84 -26.98
C PHE A 861 7.95 -1.91 -28.10
N GLN A 862 8.70 -0.86 -27.74
CA GLN A 862 9.49 -0.06 -28.66
C GLN A 862 10.93 0.01 -28.17
N PRO A 863 11.93 0.09 -29.09
CA PRO A 863 13.33 0.16 -28.72
C PRO A 863 13.63 1.24 -27.66
N GLY A 864 14.48 0.89 -26.70
CA GLY A 864 14.83 1.74 -25.55
C GLY A 864 13.94 1.54 -24.32
N GLN A 865 12.71 1.04 -24.46
CA GLN A 865 11.85 0.77 -23.31
C GLN A 865 12.34 -0.43 -22.48
N PHE A 866 11.83 -0.54 -21.25
CA PHE A 866 12.19 -1.64 -20.36
C PHE A 866 10.97 -2.19 -19.61
N TYR A 867 11.18 -3.28 -18.88
CA TYR A 867 10.20 -4.02 -18.11
C TYR A 867 10.64 -4.18 -16.66
N ARG A 868 9.68 -4.49 -15.79
CA ARG A 868 9.93 -4.97 -14.43
C ARG A 868 9.73 -6.48 -14.39
N LEU A 869 10.82 -7.24 -14.24
CA LEU A 869 10.80 -8.70 -14.08
C LEU A 869 10.83 -9.08 -12.60
N GLN A 870 9.96 -10.02 -12.19
CA GLN A 870 9.94 -10.56 -10.84
C GLN A 870 9.30 -11.96 -10.78
N ASN A 871 9.74 -12.84 -9.89
CA ASN A 871 9.00 -14.06 -9.54
C ASN A 871 7.97 -13.83 -8.41
N PHE A 872 7.14 -14.83 -8.15
CA PHE A 872 6.15 -14.82 -7.07
C PHE A 872 6.76 -15.27 -5.74
N GLU A 873 6.41 -14.61 -4.64
CA GLU A 873 6.87 -15.00 -3.30
C GLU A 873 6.29 -16.36 -2.90
N THR A 874 5.01 -16.57 -3.21
CA THR A 874 4.26 -17.80 -2.92
C THR A 874 4.80 -19.03 -3.68
N LEU A 875 5.49 -18.81 -4.79
CA LEU A 875 6.08 -19.85 -5.62
C LEU A 875 7.61 -19.91 -5.49
N ALA A 876 8.23 -18.98 -4.75
CA ALA A 876 9.66 -18.93 -4.56
C ALA A 876 10.11 -20.04 -3.59
N PRO A 877 11.18 -20.79 -3.90
CA PRO A 877 11.70 -21.82 -3.01
C PRO A 877 12.28 -21.20 -1.73
N LEU A 878 12.16 -21.95 -0.63
CA LEU A 878 12.78 -21.64 0.66
C LEU A 878 13.92 -22.63 0.91
N VAL A 879 15.16 -22.16 0.85
CA VAL A 879 16.36 -22.99 0.98
C VAL A 879 17.13 -22.54 2.22
N ASN A 880 17.28 -23.43 3.21
CA ASN A 880 17.99 -23.16 4.45
C ASN A 880 17.60 -21.83 5.12
N GLY A 881 16.28 -21.59 5.23
CA GLY A 881 15.73 -20.36 5.82
C GLY A 881 15.91 -19.11 4.95
N THR A 882 16.27 -19.24 3.67
CA THR A 882 16.37 -18.14 2.71
C THR A 882 15.34 -18.30 1.60
N ARG A 883 14.44 -17.33 1.47
CA ARG A 883 13.44 -17.31 0.41
C ARG A 883 14.02 -16.68 -0.84
N LEU A 884 14.00 -17.41 -1.95
CA LEU A 884 14.57 -16.96 -3.23
C LEU A 884 13.57 -16.11 -4.05
N GLN A 885 12.91 -15.17 -3.37
CA GLN A 885 12.09 -14.16 -4.02
C GLN A 885 12.99 -13.07 -4.59
N MET A 886 12.81 -12.77 -5.87
CA MET A 886 13.48 -11.67 -6.55
C MET A 886 12.86 -10.33 -6.15
N GLU A 887 13.72 -9.32 -5.98
CA GLU A 887 13.33 -7.92 -6.07
C GLU A 887 12.86 -7.60 -7.51
N GLY A 888 12.13 -6.49 -7.69
CA GLY A 888 11.73 -6.08 -9.04
C GLY A 888 12.93 -5.62 -9.85
N LEU A 889 13.28 -6.32 -10.93
CA LEU A 889 14.44 -6.00 -11.77
C LEU A 889 14.02 -5.13 -12.96
N ALA A 890 14.72 -4.01 -13.18
CA ALA A 890 14.55 -3.20 -14.38
C ALA A 890 15.31 -3.88 -15.52
N MET A 891 14.57 -4.46 -16.46
CA MET A 891 15.09 -5.30 -17.52
C MET A 891 14.75 -4.69 -18.88
N THR A 892 15.76 -4.26 -19.62
CA THR A 892 15.53 -3.74 -20.97
C THR A 892 15.14 -4.88 -21.90
N GLY A 893 14.17 -4.62 -22.79
CA GLY A 893 13.83 -5.57 -23.85
C GLY A 893 14.97 -5.64 -24.86
N ALA A 894 15.60 -6.82 -24.97
CA ALA A 894 16.69 -7.05 -25.91
C ALA A 894 16.14 -7.21 -27.34
N TRP A 895 15.12 -8.06 -27.50
CA TRP A 895 14.35 -8.20 -28.73
C TRP A 895 12.93 -8.68 -28.41
N VAL A 896 12.02 -8.56 -29.39
CA VAL A 896 10.65 -9.08 -29.29
C VAL A 896 10.25 -9.83 -30.56
N ASP A 897 9.40 -10.84 -30.39
CA ASP A 897 8.63 -11.48 -31.46
C ASP A 897 7.13 -11.20 -31.19
N PRO A 898 6.55 -10.17 -31.84
CA PRO A 898 5.16 -9.77 -31.61
C PRO A 898 4.13 -10.84 -32.00
N GLU A 899 4.45 -11.71 -32.96
CA GLU A 899 3.55 -12.75 -33.47
C GLU A 899 3.48 -13.94 -32.53
N ARG A 900 4.65 -14.40 -32.05
CA ARG A 900 4.75 -15.49 -31.07
C ARG A 900 4.56 -15.01 -29.63
N GLY A 901 4.49 -13.70 -29.41
CA GLY A 901 4.31 -13.10 -28.10
C GLY A 901 5.53 -13.23 -27.18
N LEU A 902 6.73 -13.23 -27.76
CA LEU A 902 7.97 -13.43 -27.01
C LEU A 902 8.71 -12.11 -26.76
N VAL A 903 9.27 -11.96 -25.57
CA VAL A 903 10.18 -10.88 -25.17
C VAL A 903 11.45 -11.48 -24.62
N SER A 904 12.60 -11.06 -25.10
CA SER A 904 13.88 -11.38 -24.48
C SER A 904 14.35 -10.24 -23.58
N VAL A 905 14.87 -10.60 -22.42
CA VAL A 905 15.61 -9.72 -21.52
C VAL A 905 16.95 -10.33 -21.16
N ILE A 906 17.98 -9.50 -20.97
CA ILE A 906 19.34 -9.96 -20.65
C ILE A 906 19.72 -9.45 -19.26
N ALA A 907 20.13 -10.37 -18.37
CA ALA A 907 20.55 -10.08 -17.01
C ALA A 907 22.05 -10.32 -16.83
N LEU A 908 22.69 -9.46 -16.02
CA LEU A 908 24.07 -9.63 -15.58
C LEU A 908 24.06 -10.07 -14.10
N GLU A 909 24.67 -11.21 -13.81
CA GLU A 909 24.74 -11.84 -12.49
C GLU A 909 25.72 -11.09 -11.55
N MET A 910 25.31 -9.93 -11.04
CA MET A 910 26.10 -9.14 -10.08
C MET A 910 25.46 -9.04 -8.70
N GLY A 911 24.14 -8.91 -8.63
CA GLY A 911 23.38 -8.82 -7.39
C GLY A 911 22.58 -10.09 -7.10
N GLY A 912 22.03 -10.17 -5.89
CA GLY A 912 21.29 -11.35 -5.45
C GLY A 912 20.11 -11.70 -6.37
N SER A 913 19.21 -10.74 -6.60
CA SER A 913 18.02 -10.94 -7.43
C SER A 913 18.35 -11.21 -8.91
N SER A 914 19.37 -10.56 -9.47
CA SER A 914 19.79 -10.80 -10.86
C SER A 914 20.38 -12.21 -11.06
N SER A 915 21.10 -12.75 -10.06
CA SER A 915 21.64 -14.11 -10.13
C SER A 915 20.53 -15.17 -10.13
N LEU A 916 19.37 -14.88 -9.54
CA LEU A 916 18.22 -15.79 -9.56
C LEU A 916 17.56 -15.92 -10.95
N CYS A 917 17.83 -15.01 -11.90
CA CYS A 917 17.28 -15.11 -13.27
C CYS A 917 17.71 -16.42 -13.96
N ALA A 918 18.93 -16.90 -13.68
CA ALA A 918 19.46 -18.15 -14.21
C ALA A 918 18.71 -19.39 -13.72
N MET A 919 17.85 -19.25 -12.70
CA MET A 919 17.18 -20.35 -12.00
C MET A 919 15.70 -20.46 -12.34
N LEU A 920 15.18 -19.53 -13.14
CA LEU A 920 13.83 -19.59 -13.68
C LEU A 920 13.70 -20.80 -14.63
N GLN A 921 12.54 -21.47 -14.61
CA GLN A 921 12.29 -22.64 -15.46
C GLN A 921 11.28 -22.36 -16.58
N PRO A 922 11.42 -22.98 -17.77
CA PRO A 922 10.37 -22.94 -18.79
C PRO A 922 8.99 -23.31 -18.22
N GLY A 923 7.97 -22.53 -18.55
CA GLY A 923 6.61 -22.64 -18.03
C GLY A 923 6.39 -21.99 -16.66
N GLU A 924 7.45 -21.55 -15.96
CA GLU A 924 7.31 -20.90 -14.65
C GLU A 924 6.59 -19.55 -14.80
N PRO A 925 5.52 -19.29 -14.02
CA PRO A 925 4.82 -18.02 -14.04
C PRO A 925 5.68 -16.92 -13.42
N VAL A 926 5.76 -15.79 -14.10
CA VAL A 926 6.51 -14.60 -13.63
C VAL A 926 5.70 -13.34 -13.88
N ILE A 927 6.13 -12.24 -13.28
CA ILE A 927 5.63 -10.91 -13.58
C ILE A 927 6.57 -10.24 -14.56
N LEU A 928 6.02 -9.76 -15.67
CA LEU A 928 6.68 -8.86 -16.61
C LEU A 928 5.84 -7.60 -16.78
N MET A 929 5.99 -6.65 -15.86
CA MET A 929 5.25 -5.38 -15.95
C MET A 929 5.93 -4.44 -16.93
N GLY A 930 5.21 -4.05 -17.98
CA GLY A 930 5.68 -3.11 -18.98
C GLY A 930 5.14 -3.41 -20.40
N PRO A 931 5.62 -2.69 -21.41
CA PRO A 931 6.78 -1.80 -21.35
C PRO A 931 6.52 -0.54 -20.50
N THR A 932 7.62 0.01 -19.97
CA THR A 932 7.67 1.28 -19.25
C THR A 932 8.93 2.06 -19.70
N GLY A 933 9.17 3.23 -19.11
CA GLY A 933 10.10 4.21 -19.68
C GLY A 933 9.53 4.88 -20.94
N ALA A 934 10.38 5.61 -21.64
CA ALA A 934 10.06 6.25 -22.92
C ALA A 934 10.75 5.48 -24.07
N PRO A 935 10.12 5.30 -25.24
CA PRO A 935 10.84 4.84 -26.42
C PRO A 935 12.00 5.77 -26.75
N THR A 936 13.14 5.22 -27.16
CA THR A 936 14.23 6.04 -27.69
C THR A 936 13.73 6.77 -28.94
N HIS A 937 14.00 8.07 -29.01
CA HIS A 937 13.59 8.87 -30.16
C HIS A 937 14.44 8.51 -31.39
N ILE A 938 13.85 7.74 -32.31
CA ILE A 938 14.50 7.29 -33.55
C ILE A 938 14.21 8.30 -34.68
N THR A 939 15.27 8.85 -35.26
CA THR A 939 15.26 9.74 -36.43
C THR A 939 15.88 9.07 -37.64
N GLY A 940 15.41 9.42 -38.84
CA GLY A 940 15.92 8.88 -40.11
C GLY A 940 16.96 9.81 -40.77
N ASN A 941 17.83 9.22 -41.59
CA ASN A 941 18.86 9.91 -42.37
C ASN A 941 19.91 10.68 -41.55
N GLU A 942 20.19 10.25 -40.32
CA GLU A 942 21.28 10.76 -39.47
C GLU A 942 22.50 9.84 -39.53
N THR A 943 23.68 10.36 -39.16
CA THR A 943 24.80 9.52 -38.70
C THR A 943 24.72 9.38 -37.18
N VAL A 944 24.55 8.15 -36.71
CA VAL A 944 24.35 7.83 -35.29
C VAL A 944 25.53 7.06 -34.76
N VAL A 945 26.10 7.54 -33.66
CA VAL A 945 27.17 6.87 -32.92
C VAL A 945 26.60 6.17 -31.70
N LEU A 946 26.76 4.85 -31.63
CA LEU A 946 26.38 4.04 -30.49
C LEU A 946 27.62 3.71 -29.66
N CYS A 947 27.58 4.02 -28.36
CA CYS A 947 28.64 3.68 -27.42
C CYS A 947 28.07 2.69 -26.39
N GLY A 948 28.45 1.43 -26.49
CA GLY A 948 27.89 0.36 -25.66
C GLY A 948 28.92 -0.31 -24.75
N GLY A 949 28.69 -0.30 -23.45
CA GLY A 949 29.58 -0.92 -22.46
C GLY A 949 28.96 -2.14 -21.81
N GLY A 950 29.55 -3.33 -22.02
CA GLY A 950 29.13 -4.59 -21.38
C GLY A 950 27.66 -4.93 -21.64
N LEU A 951 26.83 -4.94 -20.58
CA LEU A 951 25.39 -5.16 -20.68
C LEU A 951 24.67 -4.07 -21.49
N GLY A 952 25.22 -2.86 -21.58
CA GLY A 952 24.63 -1.78 -22.39
C GLY A 952 24.49 -2.12 -23.88
N ASN A 953 25.31 -3.06 -24.38
CA ASN A 953 25.20 -3.56 -25.75
C ASN A 953 23.87 -4.29 -26.01
N ALA A 954 23.27 -4.92 -24.99
CA ALA A 954 21.98 -5.61 -25.12
C ALA A 954 20.83 -4.66 -25.53
N VAL A 955 20.92 -3.40 -25.12
CA VAL A 955 19.92 -2.38 -25.44
C VAL A 955 20.17 -1.80 -26.83
N LEU A 956 21.45 -1.51 -27.11
CA LEU A 956 21.86 -0.75 -28.28
C LEU A 956 21.66 -1.50 -29.58
N PHE A 957 21.70 -2.83 -29.63
CA PHE A 957 21.45 -3.52 -30.90
C PHE A 957 19.99 -3.35 -31.37
N SER A 958 19.01 -3.26 -30.46
CA SER A 958 17.62 -2.99 -30.83
C SER A 958 17.43 -1.55 -31.34
N ILE A 959 18.13 -0.60 -30.71
CA ILE A 959 18.13 0.82 -31.09
C ILE A 959 18.83 1.03 -32.43
N GLY A 960 20.01 0.42 -32.62
CA GLY A 960 20.79 0.50 -33.85
C GLY A 960 20.04 -0.09 -35.04
N ALA A 961 19.43 -1.27 -34.87
CA ALA A 961 18.58 -1.86 -35.90
C ALA A 961 17.41 -0.93 -36.30
N ALA A 962 16.80 -0.23 -35.34
CA ALA A 962 15.73 0.73 -35.61
C ALA A 962 16.24 1.97 -36.39
N PHE A 963 17.41 2.51 -36.04
CA PHE A 963 18.02 3.62 -36.79
C PHE A 963 18.38 3.21 -38.23
N ARG A 964 18.95 2.02 -38.43
CA ARG A 964 19.24 1.49 -39.78
C ARG A 964 17.97 1.30 -40.60
N ALA A 965 16.92 0.76 -39.99
CA ALA A 965 15.61 0.64 -40.64
C ALA A 965 15.00 2.00 -41.02
N ALA A 966 15.30 3.05 -40.27
CA ALA A 966 14.91 4.43 -40.57
C ALA A 966 15.81 5.14 -41.60
N GLY A 967 16.82 4.45 -42.16
CA GLY A 967 17.72 4.97 -43.18
C GLY A 967 18.93 5.75 -42.65
N SER A 968 19.19 5.70 -41.34
CA SER A 968 20.36 6.32 -40.72
C SER A 968 21.60 5.42 -40.85
N LYS A 969 22.79 6.02 -40.87
CA LYS A 969 24.07 5.29 -40.80
C LYS A 969 24.47 5.09 -39.34
N VAL A 970 24.87 3.89 -38.96
CA VAL A 970 25.19 3.55 -37.58
C VAL A 970 26.65 3.13 -37.44
N LEU A 971 27.42 3.92 -36.68
CA LEU A 971 28.77 3.59 -36.21
C LEU A 971 28.69 3.13 -34.76
N TYR A 972 29.18 1.93 -34.46
CA TYR A 972 28.98 1.31 -33.15
C TYR A 972 30.32 0.95 -32.47
N PHE A 973 30.62 1.62 -31.36
CA PHE A 973 31.68 1.24 -30.42
C PHE A 973 31.15 0.25 -29.37
N ALA A 974 31.42 -1.04 -29.57
CA ALA A 974 30.97 -2.13 -28.69
C ALA A 974 32.10 -2.55 -27.75
N GLY A 975 32.06 -2.07 -26.50
CA GLY A 975 33.10 -2.28 -25.50
C GLY A 975 32.78 -3.34 -24.45
N TYR A 976 33.80 -4.13 -24.13
CA TYR A 976 33.77 -5.20 -23.12
C TYR A 976 35.05 -5.19 -22.28
N LYS A 977 34.98 -5.71 -21.05
CA LYS A 977 36.18 -5.85 -20.21
C LYS A 977 37.03 -7.01 -20.70
N LYS A 978 36.41 -8.17 -20.91
CA LYS A 978 37.08 -9.41 -21.31
C LYS A 978 36.51 -9.96 -22.60
N VAL A 979 37.33 -10.75 -23.31
CA VAL A 979 36.91 -11.42 -24.56
C VAL A 979 35.70 -12.33 -24.34
N GLN A 980 35.65 -13.04 -23.20
CA GLN A 980 34.55 -13.93 -22.82
C GLN A 980 33.21 -13.20 -22.53
N ASP A 981 33.25 -11.87 -22.35
CA ASP A 981 32.05 -11.09 -22.03
C ASP A 981 31.28 -10.68 -23.30
N ARG A 982 31.81 -10.96 -24.52
CA ARG A 982 31.16 -10.65 -25.80
C ARG A 982 30.05 -11.65 -26.11
N TYR A 983 28.84 -11.16 -26.37
CA TYR A 983 27.64 -11.96 -26.69
C TYR A 983 26.84 -11.32 -27.84
N LYS A 984 25.92 -12.08 -28.44
CA LYS A 984 24.97 -11.61 -29.48
C LYS A 984 25.65 -10.84 -30.63
N VAL A 985 26.75 -11.41 -31.13
CA VAL A 985 27.59 -10.78 -32.17
C VAL A 985 26.79 -10.52 -33.45
N ALA A 986 25.97 -11.47 -33.87
CA ALA A 986 25.16 -11.34 -35.08
C ALA A 986 24.13 -10.21 -34.99
N GLU A 987 23.49 -10.04 -33.83
CA GLU A 987 22.53 -8.97 -33.58
C GLU A 987 23.21 -7.59 -33.58
N ILE A 988 24.41 -7.49 -32.99
CA ILE A 988 25.23 -6.27 -33.03
C ILE A 988 25.66 -5.95 -34.47
N GLU A 989 26.14 -6.94 -35.23
CA GLU A 989 26.49 -6.81 -36.65
C GLU A 989 25.30 -6.35 -37.50
N ASN A 990 24.10 -6.84 -37.23
CA ASN A 990 22.89 -6.39 -37.93
C ASN A 990 22.46 -4.97 -37.54
N ALA A 991 22.81 -4.50 -36.35
CA ALA A 991 22.43 -3.20 -35.84
C ALA A 991 23.32 -2.04 -36.30
N ALA A 992 24.46 -2.31 -36.96
CA ALA A 992 25.43 -1.29 -37.35
C ALA A 992 26.00 -1.47 -38.76
N ASP A 993 26.36 -0.36 -39.40
CA ASP A 993 27.05 -0.36 -40.69
C ASP A 993 28.56 -0.61 -40.50
N GLU A 994 29.16 -0.01 -39.47
CA GLU A 994 30.55 -0.20 -39.07
C GLU A 994 30.65 -0.38 -37.55
N ILE A 995 31.44 -1.36 -37.09
CA ILE A 995 31.64 -1.66 -35.67
C ILE A 995 33.12 -1.57 -35.28
N ILE A 996 33.36 -0.94 -34.14
CA ILE A 996 34.64 -0.94 -33.45
C ILE A 996 34.50 -1.78 -32.18
N TRP A 997 35.10 -2.97 -32.21
CA TRP A 997 35.09 -3.92 -31.09
C TRP A 997 36.19 -3.56 -30.09
N CYS A 998 35.79 -3.03 -28.92
CA CYS A 998 36.73 -2.59 -27.89
C CYS A 998 36.83 -3.63 -26.76
N CYS A 999 38.04 -4.01 -26.39
CA CYS A 999 38.30 -4.89 -25.25
C CYS A 999 39.33 -4.26 -24.32
N ASP A 1000 39.05 -4.14 -23.03
CA ASP A 1000 40.02 -3.57 -22.08
C ASP A 1000 41.31 -4.42 -21.96
N GLU A 1001 41.21 -5.73 -22.22
CA GLU A 1001 42.31 -6.70 -22.09
C GLU A 1001 42.81 -7.23 -23.46
N GLU A 1002 44.11 -7.52 -23.56
CA GLU A 1002 44.71 -8.25 -24.69
C GLU A 1002 44.20 -9.70 -24.76
N PRO A 1003 44.10 -10.32 -25.96
CA PRO A 1003 44.49 -9.83 -27.29
C PRO A 1003 43.41 -9.01 -28.02
N GLY A 1004 42.31 -8.68 -27.35
CA GLY A 1004 41.15 -8.04 -27.98
C GLY A 1004 40.31 -8.98 -28.85
N PHE A 1005 39.59 -8.40 -29.82
CA PHE A 1005 38.63 -9.11 -30.65
C PHE A 1005 39.10 -9.24 -32.09
N THR A 1006 38.78 -10.36 -32.73
CA THR A 1006 38.85 -10.47 -34.18
C THR A 1006 37.49 -10.04 -34.78
N PRO A 1007 37.45 -9.00 -35.64
CA PRO A 1007 36.22 -8.59 -36.31
C PRO A 1007 35.73 -9.65 -37.31
N GLY A 1008 34.40 -9.82 -37.41
CA GLY A 1008 33.77 -10.77 -38.35
C GLY A 1008 33.59 -10.22 -39.76
N ARG A 1009 33.46 -8.89 -39.91
CA ARG A 1009 33.20 -8.21 -41.18
C ARG A 1009 34.41 -7.37 -41.63
N PRO A 1010 34.70 -7.26 -42.94
CA PRO A 1010 35.89 -6.54 -43.44
C PRO A 1010 35.95 -5.05 -43.10
N GLN A 1011 34.80 -4.40 -42.93
CA GLN A 1011 34.71 -2.99 -42.55
C GLN A 1011 34.88 -2.75 -41.05
N ASP A 1012 34.69 -3.78 -40.21
CA ASP A 1012 34.79 -3.64 -38.77
C ASP A 1012 36.25 -3.59 -38.32
N ARG A 1013 36.47 -2.99 -37.14
CA ARG A 1013 37.81 -2.86 -36.52
C ARG A 1013 37.78 -3.36 -35.08
N SER A 1014 38.96 -3.53 -34.49
CA SER A 1014 39.09 -3.81 -33.07
C SER A 1014 40.14 -2.89 -32.43
N PHE A 1015 39.95 -2.61 -31.15
CA PHE A 1015 40.84 -1.82 -30.34
C PHE A 1015 41.01 -2.47 -28.96
N VAL A 1016 42.26 -2.50 -28.47
CA VAL A 1016 42.56 -2.91 -27.10
C VAL A 1016 42.66 -1.67 -26.22
N GLY A 1017 41.69 -1.52 -25.32
CA GLY A 1017 41.51 -0.37 -24.45
C GLY A 1017 40.03 0.01 -24.35
N ASN A 1018 39.77 1.10 -23.63
CA ASN A 1018 38.39 1.52 -23.35
C ASN A 1018 37.75 2.24 -24.56
N ILE A 1019 36.42 2.41 -24.49
CA ILE A 1019 35.62 3.01 -25.58
C ILE A 1019 36.07 4.42 -25.95
N VAL A 1020 36.42 5.28 -24.98
CA VAL A 1020 36.84 6.66 -25.28
C VAL A 1020 38.17 6.66 -26.05
N GLN A 1021 39.12 5.81 -25.65
CA GLN A 1021 40.39 5.63 -26.37
C GLN A 1021 40.18 5.09 -27.78
N ALA A 1022 39.25 4.16 -27.95
CA ALA A 1022 38.89 3.64 -29.27
C ALA A 1022 38.27 4.70 -30.17
N MET A 1023 37.39 5.56 -29.62
CA MET A 1023 36.79 6.68 -30.36
C MET A 1023 37.84 7.69 -30.81
N ASP A 1024 38.79 8.03 -29.94
CA ASP A 1024 39.91 8.93 -30.23
C ASP A 1024 40.82 8.36 -31.33
N ALA A 1025 41.24 7.09 -31.17
CA ALA A 1025 42.05 6.40 -32.17
C ALA A 1025 41.33 6.23 -33.53
N TYR A 1026 40.02 6.00 -33.51
CA TYR A 1026 39.20 5.96 -34.72
C TYR A 1026 39.14 7.32 -35.41
N ALA A 1027 38.93 8.40 -34.64
CA ALA A 1027 38.85 9.76 -35.16
C ALA A 1027 40.17 10.23 -35.78
N GLU A 1028 41.30 9.79 -35.24
CA GLU A 1028 42.66 10.03 -35.76
C GLU A 1028 43.04 9.10 -36.95
N GLY A 1029 42.16 8.18 -37.35
CA GLY A 1029 42.41 7.22 -38.44
C GLY A 1029 43.45 6.15 -38.10
N LEU A 1030 43.78 5.96 -36.82
CA LEU A 1030 44.77 4.98 -36.37
C LEU A 1030 44.27 3.53 -36.49
N LEU A 1031 42.97 3.33 -36.71
CA LEU A 1031 42.34 2.02 -36.89
C LEU A 1031 42.18 1.62 -38.37
N GLY A 1032 42.78 2.37 -39.31
CA GLY A 1032 42.69 2.12 -40.74
C GLY A 1032 41.62 2.96 -41.44
N GLU A 1033 41.18 2.52 -42.62
CA GLU A 1033 40.19 3.26 -43.41
C GLU A 1033 38.81 3.28 -42.71
N CYS A 1034 38.31 4.49 -42.45
CA CYS A 1034 37.01 4.78 -41.81
C CYS A 1034 35.92 4.94 -42.87
N THR A 1035 34.83 4.16 -42.80
CA THR A 1035 33.72 4.30 -43.75
C THR A 1035 32.66 5.31 -43.29
N ILE A 1036 32.58 5.56 -41.98
CA ILE A 1036 31.76 6.61 -41.37
C ILE A 1036 32.67 7.56 -40.59
N ARG A 1037 32.71 8.84 -40.95
CA ARG A 1037 33.53 9.81 -40.21
C ARG A 1037 32.86 10.20 -38.91
N LEU A 1038 33.64 10.39 -37.86
CA LEU A 1038 33.10 10.81 -36.56
C LEU A 1038 32.53 12.25 -36.61
N ASP A 1039 33.08 13.11 -37.46
CA ASP A 1039 32.59 14.49 -37.66
C ASP A 1039 31.29 14.57 -38.48
N ASP A 1040 30.84 13.45 -39.05
CA ASP A 1040 29.50 13.33 -39.64
C ASP A 1040 28.42 13.05 -38.57
N ALA A 1041 28.79 12.70 -37.33
CA ALA A 1041 27.85 12.29 -36.28
C ALA A 1041 26.85 13.41 -35.91
N ASP A 1042 25.57 13.15 -36.15
CA ASP A 1042 24.46 14.00 -35.71
C ASP A 1042 24.06 13.66 -34.27
N ARG A 1043 24.18 12.39 -33.90
CA ARG A 1043 23.72 11.85 -32.63
C ARG A 1043 24.70 10.89 -32.00
N LEU A 1044 24.80 10.94 -30.67
CA LEU A 1044 25.51 9.96 -29.86
C LEU A 1044 24.59 9.36 -28.79
N ILE A 1045 24.58 8.04 -28.67
CA ILE A 1045 23.82 7.32 -27.62
C ILE A 1045 24.79 6.46 -26.83
N ALA A 1046 24.95 6.76 -25.54
CA ALA A 1046 25.81 6.01 -24.63
C ALA A 1046 24.99 5.16 -23.66
N ILE A 1047 25.24 3.85 -23.62
CA ILE A 1047 24.57 2.93 -22.68
C ILE A 1047 25.62 2.00 -22.09
N GLY A 1048 25.74 2.00 -20.75
CA GLY A 1048 26.72 1.19 -20.04
C GLY A 1048 26.70 1.45 -18.54
N SER A 1049 27.86 1.34 -17.89
CA SER A 1049 28.02 1.79 -16.51
C SER A 1049 27.94 3.31 -16.42
N ASP A 1050 27.55 3.83 -15.26
CA ASP A 1050 27.55 5.26 -14.94
C ASP A 1050 28.92 5.90 -15.24
N ARG A 1051 30.01 5.20 -14.92
CA ARG A 1051 31.38 5.63 -15.18
C ARG A 1051 31.71 5.74 -16.67
N MET A 1052 31.28 4.75 -17.46
CA MET A 1052 31.51 4.74 -18.90
C MET A 1052 30.73 5.87 -19.58
N MET A 1053 29.45 6.03 -19.24
CA MET A 1053 28.62 7.08 -19.81
C MET A 1053 29.11 8.48 -19.42
N ALA A 1054 29.55 8.67 -18.16
CA ALA A 1054 30.21 9.90 -17.72
C ALA A 1054 31.51 10.17 -18.48
N GLY A 1055 32.30 9.12 -18.76
CA GLY A 1055 33.51 9.21 -19.56
C GLY A 1055 33.24 9.69 -20.99
N VAL A 1056 32.22 9.13 -21.64
CA VAL A 1056 31.77 9.56 -22.99
C VAL A 1056 31.22 10.98 -22.95
N ALA A 1057 30.41 11.32 -21.94
CA ALA A 1057 29.87 12.67 -21.74
C ALA A 1057 30.99 13.73 -21.68
N ARG A 1058 32.05 13.45 -20.92
CA ARG A 1058 33.21 14.34 -20.80
C ARG A 1058 34.05 14.39 -22.08
N ALA A 1059 34.34 13.23 -22.67
CA ALA A 1059 35.22 13.12 -23.85
C ALA A 1059 34.74 13.96 -25.03
N ARG A 1060 33.41 14.08 -25.22
CA ARG A 1060 32.78 14.92 -26.25
C ARG A 1060 33.18 16.41 -26.19
N HIS A 1061 33.53 16.91 -25.01
CA HIS A 1061 33.93 18.31 -24.80
C HIS A 1061 35.44 18.48 -24.63
N GLU A 1062 36.17 17.37 -24.55
CA GLU A 1062 37.63 17.31 -24.38
C GLU A 1062 38.28 16.70 -25.63
N VAL A 1063 38.71 15.43 -25.54
CA VAL A 1063 39.51 14.76 -26.58
C VAL A 1063 38.78 14.59 -27.92
N LEU A 1064 37.45 14.44 -27.91
CA LEU A 1064 36.65 14.26 -29.14
C LEU A 1064 36.09 15.57 -29.71
N LYS A 1065 36.36 16.72 -29.08
CA LYS A 1065 35.70 17.99 -29.40
C LYS A 1065 35.89 18.41 -30.85
N GLU A 1066 37.10 18.28 -31.37
CA GLU A 1066 37.44 18.68 -32.75
C GLU A 1066 37.01 17.63 -33.79
N HIS A 1067 36.54 16.46 -33.34
CA HIS A 1067 36.14 15.33 -34.18
C HIS A 1067 34.62 15.13 -34.22
N LEU A 1068 33.83 15.99 -33.57
CA LEU A 1068 32.37 15.91 -33.51
C LEU A 1068 31.75 17.23 -34.00
N LYS A 1069 30.52 17.17 -34.53
CA LYS A 1069 29.78 18.38 -34.88
C LYS A 1069 29.58 19.26 -33.63
N PRO A 1070 29.72 20.60 -33.71
CA PRO A 1070 29.55 21.47 -32.55
C PRO A 1070 28.18 21.38 -31.84
N HIS A 1071 27.14 20.95 -32.57
CA HIS A 1071 25.76 20.86 -32.07
C HIS A 1071 25.18 19.44 -32.15
N HIS A 1072 26.03 18.40 -32.10
CA HIS A 1072 25.56 17.02 -32.05
C HIS A 1072 24.68 16.77 -30.82
N PHE A 1073 23.63 15.97 -30.97
CA PHE A 1073 22.74 15.60 -29.87
C PHE A 1073 23.27 14.36 -29.14
N ALA A 1074 23.36 14.37 -27.81
CA ALA A 1074 23.85 13.20 -27.08
C ALA A 1074 23.01 12.85 -25.86
N ILE A 1075 22.68 11.56 -25.75
CA ILE A 1075 21.91 11.00 -24.64
C ILE A 1075 22.61 9.80 -24.01
N GLY A 1076 22.31 9.59 -22.74
CA GLY A 1076 22.61 8.35 -22.04
C GLY A 1076 21.34 7.69 -21.53
N SER A 1077 21.24 6.37 -21.63
CA SER A 1077 20.16 5.61 -20.99
C SER A 1077 20.53 5.37 -19.53
N ILE A 1078 19.92 6.15 -18.62
CA ILE A 1078 20.28 6.21 -17.22
C ILE A 1078 19.65 5.09 -16.41
N ASN A 1079 20.50 4.15 -15.99
CA ASN A 1079 20.15 3.05 -15.10
C ASN A 1079 20.14 3.50 -13.62
N SER A 1080 19.21 4.36 -13.24
CA SER A 1080 19.01 4.71 -11.81
C SER A 1080 18.43 3.52 -11.03
N PRO A 1081 18.61 3.45 -9.70
CA PRO A 1081 17.87 2.49 -8.86
C PRO A 1081 16.35 2.59 -9.08
N MET A 1082 15.64 1.46 -9.17
CA MET A 1082 14.18 1.45 -9.39
C MET A 1082 13.50 0.33 -8.61
N GLN A 1083 12.27 0.60 -8.14
CA GLN A 1083 11.47 -0.35 -7.34
C GLN A 1083 10.10 -0.60 -7.96
N CYS A 1084 9.29 0.46 -8.09
CA CYS A 1084 7.92 0.32 -8.61
C CYS A 1084 7.86 0.26 -10.15
N MET A 1085 8.68 1.07 -10.83
CA MET A 1085 8.68 1.25 -12.30
C MET A 1085 7.34 1.68 -12.90
N MET A 1086 6.41 2.17 -12.06
CA MET A 1086 5.07 2.64 -12.43
C MET A 1086 5.01 4.12 -12.82
N LYS A 1087 6.16 4.72 -13.17
CA LYS A 1087 6.35 6.15 -13.50
C LYS A 1087 5.99 7.12 -12.36
N GLU A 1088 7.04 7.63 -11.71
CA GLU A 1088 7.00 8.68 -10.67
C GLU A 1088 6.46 8.33 -9.28
N ILE A 1089 5.84 7.16 -9.08
CA ILE A 1089 5.13 6.83 -7.84
C ILE A 1089 6.05 6.73 -6.60
N CYS A 1090 7.12 5.92 -6.64
CA CYS A 1090 7.97 5.71 -5.46
C CYS A 1090 9.15 6.68 -5.32
N ALA A 1091 9.52 7.40 -6.40
CA ALA A 1091 10.70 8.27 -6.49
C ALA A 1091 12.08 7.63 -6.27
N GLN A 1092 12.20 6.30 -6.18
CA GLN A 1092 13.52 5.67 -6.17
C GLN A 1092 14.28 5.91 -7.49
N CYS A 1093 13.57 6.09 -8.60
CA CYS A 1093 14.16 6.37 -9.91
C CYS A 1093 14.53 7.85 -10.13
N LEU A 1094 14.43 8.71 -9.11
CA LEU A 1094 14.62 10.16 -9.24
C LEU A 1094 16.09 10.53 -9.48
N GLN A 1095 16.35 11.31 -10.51
CA GLN A 1095 17.69 11.73 -10.94
C GLN A 1095 17.72 13.27 -11.10
N PRO A 1096 18.66 13.98 -10.48
CA PRO A 1096 18.80 15.40 -10.71
C PRO A 1096 19.48 15.67 -12.05
N HIS A 1097 18.99 16.72 -12.71
CA HIS A 1097 19.56 17.33 -13.90
C HIS A 1097 20.08 18.70 -13.54
N ARG A 1098 21.23 19.09 -14.09
CA ARG A 1098 21.79 20.42 -14.00
C ARG A 1098 21.92 21.00 -15.39
N ASP A 1099 21.21 22.08 -15.66
CA ASP A 1099 21.31 22.77 -16.94
C ASP A 1099 22.74 23.33 -17.11
N PRO A 1100 23.47 22.97 -18.18
CA PRO A 1100 24.86 23.41 -18.38
C PRO A 1100 24.99 24.90 -18.71
N VAL A 1101 23.90 25.56 -19.13
CA VAL A 1101 23.85 26.98 -19.50
C VAL A 1101 23.41 27.84 -18.31
N THR A 1102 22.29 27.50 -17.68
CA THR A 1102 21.70 28.31 -16.59
C THR A 1102 22.25 27.92 -15.22
N GLY A 1103 22.73 26.68 -15.07
CA GLY A 1103 23.13 26.09 -13.80
C GLY A 1103 21.95 25.65 -12.92
N GLU A 1104 20.71 25.78 -13.39
CA GLU A 1104 19.49 25.40 -12.67
C GLU A 1104 19.37 23.89 -12.52
N THR A 1105 18.87 23.45 -11.35
CA THR A 1105 18.62 22.04 -11.07
C THR A 1105 17.15 21.70 -11.36
N SER A 1106 16.93 20.63 -12.12
CA SER A 1106 15.61 20.01 -12.28
C SER A 1106 15.70 18.52 -11.90
N TYR A 1107 14.55 17.83 -11.85
CA TYR A 1107 14.52 16.41 -11.48
C TYR A 1107 13.74 15.61 -12.50
N VAL A 1108 14.31 14.47 -12.90
CA VAL A 1108 13.71 13.52 -13.85
C VAL A 1108 13.53 12.19 -13.16
N PHE A 1109 12.39 11.55 -13.41
CA PHE A 1109 12.17 10.17 -12.99
C PHE A 1109 12.67 9.26 -14.12
N SER A 1110 13.78 8.55 -13.91
CA SER A 1110 14.36 7.66 -14.94
C SER A 1110 13.38 6.57 -15.37
N CYS A 1111 12.45 6.19 -14.48
CA CYS A 1111 11.39 5.24 -14.83
C CYS A 1111 10.30 5.83 -15.73
N PHE A 1112 10.19 7.16 -15.81
CA PHE A 1112 9.37 7.87 -16.79
C PHE A 1112 10.13 8.06 -18.11
N ASN A 1113 11.35 8.60 -18.03
CA ASN A 1113 12.26 8.76 -19.16
C ASN A 1113 13.72 8.46 -18.74
N GLN A 1114 14.22 7.33 -19.21
CA GLN A 1114 15.57 6.85 -18.98
C GLN A 1114 16.59 7.48 -19.94
N ASP A 1115 16.17 7.89 -21.13
CA ASP A 1115 17.04 8.54 -22.12
C ASP A 1115 17.18 10.03 -21.77
N GLN A 1116 18.32 10.39 -21.19
CA GLN A 1116 18.58 11.71 -20.64
C GLN A 1116 19.77 12.37 -21.36
N PRO A 1117 19.72 13.69 -21.62
CA PRO A 1117 20.86 14.40 -22.22
C PRO A 1117 22.11 14.25 -21.36
N LEU A 1118 23.22 13.79 -21.95
CA LEU A 1118 24.46 13.50 -21.22
C LEU A 1118 25.00 14.71 -20.45
N ASP A 1119 24.79 15.90 -21.02
CA ASP A 1119 25.29 17.18 -20.50
C ASP A 1119 24.49 17.68 -19.28
N CYS A 1120 23.28 17.15 -19.06
CA CYS A 1120 22.42 17.53 -17.94
C CYS A 1120 22.58 16.60 -16.73
N VAL A 1121 23.06 15.37 -16.91
CA VAL A 1121 23.06 14.35 -15.84
C VAL A 1121 24.10 14.68 -14.76
N ASP A 1122 23.67 14.71 -13.50
CA ASP A 1122 24.61 14.71 -12.38
C ASP A 1122 25.17 13.30 -12.14
N TRP A 1123 26.30 13.01 -12.80
CA TRP A 1123 26.99 11.72 -12.73
C TRP A 1123 27.49 11.36 -11.34
N LYS A 1124 27.85 12.36 -10.53
CA LYS A 1124 28.30 12.13 -9.15
C LYS A 1124 27.15 11.61 -8.31
N VAL A 1125 26.00 12.28 -8.35
CA VAL A 1125 24.81 11.85 -7.62
C VAL A 1125 24.32 10.48 -8.09
N LEU A 1126 24.35 10.20 -9.41
CA LEU A 1126 24.00 8.88 -9.91
C LEU A 1126 24.89 7.78 -9.31
N ASN A 1127 26.22 7.98 -9.30
CA ASN A 1127 27.16 7.02 -8.71
C ASN A 1127 26.91 6.79 -7.21
N GLU A 1128 26.68 7.86 -6.45
CA GLU A 1128 26.43 7.79 -5.01
C GLU A 1128 25.13 7.03 -4.70
N ARG A 1129 24.07 7.27 -5.47
CA ARG A 1129 22.77 6.62 -5.32
C ARG A 1129 22.83 5.13 -5.67
N LEU A 1130 23.58 4.74 -6.71
CA LEU A 1130 23.82 3.34 -7.04
C LEU A 1130 24.55 2.57 -5.92
N LYS A 1131 25.29 3.27 -5.05
CA LYS A 1131 26.01 2.68 -3.91
C LYS A 1131 25.21 2.69 -2.61
N GLN A 1132 23.96 3.13 -2.62
CA GLN A 1132 23.14 3.30 -1.42
C GLN A 1132 23.00 2.00 -0.58
N ASN A 1133 22.95 0.83 -1.25
CA ASN A 1133 22.79 -0.49 -0.62
C ASN A 1133 24.02 -1.40 -0.80
N SER A 1134 25.17 -0.86 -1.23
CA SER A 1134 26.30 -1.66 -1.73
C SER A 1134 26.81 -2.72 -0.74
N LEU A 1135 26.93 -2.40 0.56
CA LEU A 1135 27.36 -3.35 1.59
C LEU A 1135 26.42 -4.57 1.67
N VAL A 1136 25.12 -4.32 1.79
CA VAL A 1136 24.12 -5.40 1.95
C VAL A 1136 23.97 -6.22 0.68
N GLU A 1137 24.08 -5.60 -0.51
CA GLU A 1137 24.06 -6.29 -1.80
C GLU A 1137 25.25 -7.25 -1.95
N LYS A 1138 26.47 -6.82 -1.59
CA LYS A 1138 27.67 -7.67 -1.62
C LYS A 1138 27.57 -8.86 -0.67
N LEU A 1139 27.11 -8.62 0.58
CA LEU A 1139 26.89 -9.71 1.54
C LEU A 1139 25.82 -10.68 1.05
N THR A 1140 24.70 -10.18 0.52
CA THR A 1140 23.62 -11.00 -0.04
C THR A 1140 24.09 -11.80 -1.26
N ALA A 1141 24.92 -11.24 -2.13
CA ALA A 1141 25.49 -11.96 -3.28
C ALA A 1141 26.40 -13.12 -2.83
N GLN A 1142 27.23 -12.92 -1.80
CA GLN A 1142 28.03 -13.99 -1.20
C GLN A 1142 27.14 -15.05 -0.53
N TRP A 1143 26.12 -14.63 0.22
CA TRP A 1143 25.12 -15.51 0.85
C TRP A 1143 24.44 -16.40 -0.17
N LEU A 1144 23.94 -15.82 -1.26
CA LEU A 1144 23.25 -16.55 -2.31
C LEU A 1144 24.16 -17.50 -3.08
N ARG A 1145 25.42 -17.12 -3.34
CA ARG A 1145 26.37 -18.03 -3.98
C ARG A 1145 26.52 -19.34 -3.22
N GLN A 1146 26.51 -19.31 -1.88
CA GLN A 1146 26.57 -20.52 -1.05
C GLN A 1146 25.25 -21.31 -1.08
N ARG A 1147 24.11 -20.61 -1.03
CA ARG A 1147 22.78 -21.27 -1.02
C ARG A 1147 22.33 -21.80 -2.38
N ILE A 1148 22.82 -21.21 -3.48
CA ILE A 1148 22.47 -21.64 -4.85
C ILE A 1148 22.99 -23.05 -5.11
N GLU A 1149 24.23 -23.38 -4.70
CA GLU A 1149 24.80 -24.72 -4.91
C GLU A 1149 23.95 -25.82 -4.26
N GLU A 1150 23.38 -25.55 -3.08
CA GLU A 1150 22.44 -26.45 -2.41
C GLU A 1150 21.17 -26.62 -3.24
N LEU A 1151 20.59 -25.54 -3.75
CA LEU A 1151 19.39 -25.63 -4.58
C LEU A 1151 19.62 -26.34 -5.92
N LYS A 1152 20.85 -26.31 -6.48
CA LYS A 1152 21.19 -27.09 -7.70
C LYS A 1152 20.99 -28.59 -7.49
N THR A 1153 21.00 -29.06 -6.24
CA THR A 1153 20.74 -30.46 -5.91
C THR A 1153 19.25 -30.81 -5.91
N GLU A 1154 18.38 -29.85 -5.58
CA GLU A 1154 16.93 -30.04 -5.49
C GLU A 1154 16.20 -29.71 -6.81
N ARG A 1155 16.79 -28.84 -7.63
CA ARG A 1155 16.22 -28.36 -8.90
C ARG A 1155 17.33 -28.37 -9.97
N PRO A 1156 17.30 -29.26 -10.99
CA PRO A 1156 18.32 -29.29 -12.02
C PRO A 1156 18.25 -28.04 -12.91
N PHE A 1157 19.40 -27.44 -13.18
CA PHE A 1157 19.56 -26.22 -13.97
C PHE A 1157 20.30 -26.49 -15.29
N ALA A 1158 20.14 -25.58 -16.26
CA ALA A 1158 20.82 -25.63 -17.56
C ALA A 1158 22.26 -25.12 -17.51
#